data_AF-A0A7W7R279-F1
#
_entry.id   AF-A0A7W7R279-F1
#
_cell.length_a   1.000
_cell.length_b   1.000
_cell.length_c   1.000
_cell.angle_alpha   90.00
_cell.angle_beta   90.00
_cell.angle_gamma   90.00
#
_symmetry.space_group_name_H-M   'P 1'
#
loop_
_entity.id
_entity.type
_entity.pdbx_description
1 polymer ?
#
loop_
_entity_poly.entity_id
_entity_poly.type
_entity_poly.pdbx_seq_one_letter_code
_entity_poly.pdbx_strand_id
1 'polypeptide(L)'
;MVPFSQFVLKVHSRCDLACDHCYVYEHADTSWRGRPRAVSTRVLDQAARRIAEHALAHRLPAVHVVLHGGEPLLAGPALLRRAASGLRAALPPDCALDLRIHTNGVRLNRGFCELFAEFGIKVGISLDGDRVANDRHRRFADGRSSHRQVLAAIELLREPEFRGLYAGLLCTIDVANDPLAVLEALLALDPPRIDFLLPHATWDALPKRPVTLGEHPYADWLLTIHQRWLELGRPVPVRTFDSIHRTLRGASSLTESLGLDPADLVVIETDGTFEQADSLKTAYDGAPATGFDIFANTLDEVARHPGMMARQSGLAGLSRECRACPVVRSCGGGLYAHRWRSGAGFDNPSVFCGDLMRLITTIRDRITPAPVPGLPAQADPKLAETQLDQLARGHGDAATVAALAAGQLDLTRRLLAAVGPAAGQAWQLLAELDTEAPAAVDAVLAHPYVRAWAVRRLRGAGAGEQGGVGGAGGERGGPGADLGGLAEIAAAALVRSGRAVELAVPVRGGAVHLPTLGRVLVGGSGQALVRGGSEGFTVRQCGGAEQVIGFDQCGGERWLPVRRLAFAGGWSVALEDTDPQRDSHSWPIEQRLTDEELANWSGALREAWELTLRDLPQYAAGIAVGLSTVTPLRQGPGGRQVSAAARQAFGAVGVARPATAPILALLLAHEFQHVKLGAVLDFHDLYDRADQRRFHAPWREDPRPLEGLLQGTYAHLAVTEFWGTRVAAYQGVGGEAAEHARGQLALWRGHTDRAIDTLCGSGSLTALGERFAAGMRATVAPWLSVPVGAAAEARAAAALAEPVRPVAVVSS
;
A
#
# COMPACT_ATOMS: atom_id res chain seq x y z
N MET A 1 -10.83 -11.37 -19.09
CA MET A 1 -9.64 -12.15 -19.45
C MET A 1 -8.44 -11.32 -19.07
N VAL A 2 -7.49 -11.92 -18.35
CA VAL A 2 -6.22 -11.31 -17.94
C VAL A 2 -5.11 -11.92 -18.80
N PRO A 3 -4.25 -11.10 -19.42
CA PRO A 3 -3.17 -11.61 -20.25
C PRO A 3 -2.16 -12.38 -19.40
N PHE A 4 -1.66 -13.50 -19.93
CA PHE A 4 -0.61 -14.26 -19.26
C PHE A 4 0.67 -13.44 -19.12
N SER A 5 1.22 -13.34 -17.90
CA SER A 5 2.57 -12.82 -17.64
C SER A 5 3.54 -13.92 -17.18
N GLN A 6 3.01 -15.08 -16.76
CA GLN A 6 3.77 -16.20 -16.21
C GLN A 6 3.74 -17.42 -17.14
N PHE A 7 4.91 -17.97 -17.43
CA PHE A 7 5.08 -19.09 -18.37
C PHE A 7 5.92 -20.19 -17.73
N VAL A 8 5.38 -21.40 -17.64
CA VAL A 8 6.14 -22.60 -17.25
C VAL A 8 6.54 -23.35 -18.51
N LEU A 9 7.82 -23.26 -18.89
CA LEU A 9 8.34 -23.89 -20.09
C LEU A 9 9.00 -25.22 -19.74
N LYS A 10 8.40 -26.32 -20.20
CA LYS A 10 8.90 -27.67 -19.98
C LYS A 10 10.07 -27.97 -20.92
N VAL A 11 11.28 -28.02 -20.37
CA VAL A 11 12.49 -28.34 -21.15
C VAL A 11 12.81 -29.84 -21.14
N HIS A 12 12.31 -30.57 -20.14
CA HIS A 12 12.44 -32.02 -20.01
C HIS A 12 11.18 -32.61 -19.34
N SER A 13 10.79 -33.85 -19.67
CA SER A 13 9.55 -34.47 -19.16
C SER A 13 9.79 -35.72 -18.28
N ARG A 14 11.06 -36.04 -17.98
CA ARG A 14 11.47 -37.10 -17.05
C ARG A 14 12.34 -36.53 -15.93
N CYS A 15 12.37 -37.20 -14.79
CA CYS A 15 13.20 -36.88 -13.64
C CYS A 15 14.23 -37.99 -13.39
N ASP A 16 15.32 -37.69 -12.69
CA ASP A 16 16.32 -38.64 -12.20
C ASP A 16 16.09 -39.05 -10.72
N LEU A 17 15.10 -38.42 -10.06
CA LEU A 17 14.54 -38.85 -8.78
C LEU A 17 13.15 -39.48 -8.96
N ALA A 18 12.78 -40.37 -8.04
CA ALA A 18 11.51 -41.07 -7.96
C ALA A 18 10.77 -40.65 -6.67
N CYS A 19 10.34 -39.39 -6.62
CA CYS A 19 9.64 -38.85 -5.45
C CYS A 19 8.19 -39.36 -5.41
N ASP A 20 7.84 -40.12 -4.36
CA ASP A 20 6.51 -40.74 -4.15
C ASP A 20 5.35 -39.73 -4.00
N HIS A 21 5.64 -38.47 -3.65
CA HIS A 21 4.66 -37.37 -3.64
C HIS A 21 4.61 -36.56 -4.95
N CYS A 22 5.32 -36.98 -6.01
CA CYS A 22 5.39 -36.19 -7.24
C CYS A 22 4.07 -36.25 -8.01
N TYR A 23 3.27 -35.19 -7.90
CA TYR A 23 1.98 -35.07 -8.59
C TYR A 23 2.04 -35.18 -10.13
N VAL A 24 3.24 -35.09 -10.73
CA VAL A 24 3.44 -35.30 -12.17
C VAL A 24 3.54 -36.78 -12.52
N TYR A 25 4.04 -37.64 -11.61
CA TYR A 25 4.33 -39.05 -11.91
C TYR A 25 3.42 -40.04 -11.17
N GLU A 26 2.94 -39.67 -9.98
CA GLU A 26 2.26 -40.56 -9.03
C GLU A 26 0.75 -40.24 -8.83
N HIS A 27 0.24 -39.15 -9.41
CA HIS A 27 -1.17 -38.76 -9.29
C HIS A 27 -1.97 -39.16 -10.55
N ALA A 28 -3.21 -38.67 -10.66
CA ALA A 28 -4.20 -39.13 -11.64
C ALA A 28 -3.79 -38.91 -13.11
N ASP A 29 -3.04 -37.85 -13.44
CA ASP A 29 -2.60 -37.59 -14.81
C ASP A 29 -1.37 -38.41 -15.23
N THR A 30 -1.51 -39.05 -16.39
CA THR A 30 -0.49 -39.93 -16.97
C THR A 30 0.08 -39.39 -18.29
N SER A 31 -0.35 -38.20 -18.71
CA SER A 31 -0.02 -37.58 -20.01
C SER A 31 1.49 -37.51 -20.27
N TRP A 32 2.28 -37.28 -19.21
CA TRP A 32 3.74 -37.24 -19.22
C TRP A 32 4.37 -38.45 -19.93
N ARG A 33 3.73 -39.62 -19.87
CA ARG A 33 4.23 -40.87 -20.50
C ARG A 33 4.35 -40.73 -22.02
N GLY A 34 3.42 -40.02 -22.66
CA GLY A 34 3.42 -39.74 -24.09
C GLY A 34 4.29 -38.55 -24.52
N ARG A 35 4.64 -37.64 -23.60
CA ARG A 35 5.42 -36.43 -23.92
C ARG A 35 6.86 -36.76 -24.33
N PRO A 36 7.45 -36.05 -25.32
CA PRO A 36 8.88 -36.14 -25.66
C PRO A 36 9.78 -35.96 -24.44
N ARG A 37 10.90 -36.71 -24.34
CA ARG A 37 11.78 -36.63 -23.16
C ARG A 37 12.39 -35.25 -22.98
N ALA A 38 12.90 -34.65 -24.05
CA ALA A 38 13.47 -33.31 -24.08
C ALA A 38 12.73 -32.45 -25.10
N VAL A 39 12.67 -31.15 -24.84
CA VAL A 39 12.09 -30.17 -25.76
C VAL A 39 12.92 -30.05 -27.05
N SER A 40 12.26 -29.87 -28.19
CA SER A 40 12.96 -29.62 -29.46
C SER A 40 13.33 -28.15 -29.63
N THR A 41 14.39 -27.86 -30.40
CA THR A 41 14.78 -26.49 -30.75
C THR A 41 13.67 -25.73 -31.48
N ARG A 42 12.89 -26.42 -32.32
CA ARG A 42 11.70 -25.87 -32.98
C ARG A 42 10.63 -25.41 -31.98
N VAL A 43 10.40 -26.19 -30.91
CA VAL A 43 9.45 -25.83 -29.85
C VAL A 43 9.97 -24.64 -29.03
N LEU A 44 11.27 -24.60 -28.70
CA LEU A 44 11.88 -23.47 -28.00
C LEU A 44 11.76 -22.16 -28.79
N ASP A 45 12.12 -22.17 -30.07
CA ASP A 45 12.03 -20.98 -30.94
C ASP A 45 10.59 -20.48 -31.07
N GLN A 46 9.63 -21.41 -31.21
CA GLN A 46 8.22 -21.05 -31.36
C GLN A 46 7.60 -20.57 -30.04
N ALA A 47 7.96 -21.16 -28.89
CA ALA A 47 7.53 -20.69 -27.58
C ALA A 47 8.03 -19.26 -27.32
N ALA A 48 9.29 -18.96 -27.63
CA ALA A 48 9.83 -17.61 -27.50
C ALA A 48 9.08 -16.59 -28.38
N ARG A 49 8.73 -16.95 -29.63
CA ARG A 49 7.90 -16.11 -30.51
C ARG A 49 6.51 -15.88 -29.94
N ARG A 50 5.79 -16.91 -29.51
CA ARG A 50 4.44 -16.76 -28.95
C ARG A 50 4.42 -15.88 -27.70
N ILE A 51 5.38 -16.06 -26.80
CA ILE A 51 5.52 -15.22 -25.60
C ILE A 51 5.80 -13.76 -26.00
N ALA A 52 6.66 -13.51 -26.97
CA ALA A 52 6.96 -12.16 -27.46
C ALA A 52 5.78 -11.49 -28.20
N GLU A 53 5.07 -12.22 -29.06
CA GLU A 53 3.84 -11.77 -29.73
C GLU A 53 2.80 -11.30 -28.70
N HIS A 54 2.61 -12.08 -27.63
CA HIS A 54 1.68 -11.79 -26.54
C HIS A 54 2.14 -10.61 -25.67
N ALA A 55 3.43 -10.58 -25.30
CA ALA A 55 4.02 -9.48 -24.53
C ALA A 55 3.92 -8.14 -25.26
N LEU A 56 4.14 -8.14 -26.59
CA LEU A 56 3.98 -6.97 -27.44
C LEU A 56 2.51 -6.53 -27.55
N ALA A 57 1.60 -7.47 -27.81
CA ALA A 57 0.16 -7.18 -27.97
C ALA A 57 -0.45 -6.53 -26.72
N HIS A 58 -0.06 -7.00 -25.54
CA HIS A 58 -0.57 -6.49 -24.26
C HIS A 58 0.32 -5.41 -23.60
N ARG A 59 1.46 -5.07 -24.22
CA ARG A 59 2.47 -4.15 -23.68
C ARG A 59 2.89 -4.52 -22.25
N LEU A 60 3.21 -5.80 -22.04
CA LEU A 60 3.62 -6.30 -20.73
C LEU A 60 4.96 -5.67 -20.33
N PRO A 61 5.08 -5.08 -19.12
CA PRO A 61 6.34 -4.49 -18.66
C PRO A 61 7.37 -5.57 -18.28
N ALA A 62 6.91 -6.78 -17.99
CA ALA A 62 7.74 -7.93 -17.69
C ALA A 62 7.03 -9.24 -18.07
N VAL A 63 7.82 -10.27 -18.35
CA VAL A 63 7.38 -11.68 -18.37
C VAL A 63 8.23 -12.53 -17.43
N HIS A 64 7.57 -13.44 -16.72
CA HIS A 64 8.20 -14.38 -15.80
C HIS A 64 8.20 -15.76 -16.45
N VAL A 65 9.39 -16.30 -16.74
CA VAL A 65 9.52 -17.62 -17.37
C VAL A 65 10.26 -18.57 -16.43
N VAL A 66 9.61 -19.69 -16.07
CA VAL A 66 10.21 -20.76 -15.29
C VAL A 66 10.53 -21.93 -16.21
N LEU A 67 11.82 -22.17 -16.43
CA LEU A 67 12.32 -23.41 -17.02
C LEU A 67 12.06 -24.55 -16.03
N HIS A 68 11.29 -25.54 -16.45
CA HIS A 68 10.76 -26.58 -15.57
C HIS A 68 10.67 -27.92 -16.31
N GLY A 69 10.08 -28.90 -15.62
CA GLY A 69 9.66 -30.18 -16.16
C GLY A 69 10.60 -31.29 -15.70
N GLY A 70 10.01 -32.38 -15.20
CA GLY A 70 10.71 -33.49 -14.56
C GLY A 70 11.87 -33.03 -13.69
N GLU A 71 13.09 -33.26 -14.17
CA GLU A 71 14.27 -32.49 -13.78
C GLU A 71 14.81 -31.71 -15.00
N PRO A 72 14.75 -30.35 -15.03
CA PRO A 72 15.11 -29.58 -16.22
C PRO A 72 16.60 -29.60 -16.57
N LEU A 73 17.50 -29.85 -15.61
CA LEU A 73 18.93 -29.97 -15.90
C LEU A 73 19.24 -31.18 -16.81
N LEU A 74 18.34 -32.16 -16.93
CA LEU A 74 18.46 -33.26 -17.89
C LEU A 74 18.40 -32.82 -19.36
N ALA A 75 17.83 -31.64 -19.66
CA ALA A 75 17.90 -31.05 -21.00
C ALA A 75 19.35 -30.66 -21.43
N GLY A 76 20.25 -30.48 -20.45
CA GLY A 76 21.65 -30.14 -20.69
C GLY A 76 21.88 -28.67 -21.10
N PRO A 77 23.14 -28.20 -21.03
CA PRO A 77 23.46 -26.78 -21.16
C PRO A 77 23.12 -26.19 -22.54
N ALA A 78 23.18 -26.99 -23.61
CA ALA A 78 22.88 -26.52 -24.96
C ALA A 78 21.40 -26.12 -25.16
N LEU A 79 20.46 -26.91 -24.63
CA LEU A 79 19.03 -26.60 -24.71
C LEU A 79 18.65 -25.45 -23.77
N LEU A 80 19.21 -25.41 -22.55
CA LEU A 80 18.98 -24.30 -21.61
C LEU A 80 19.51 -22.97 -22.18
N ARG A 81 20.71 -22.97 -22.78
CA ARG A 81 21.28 -21.83 -23.52
C ARG A 81 20.36 -21.38 -24.65
N ARG A 82 19.89 -22.31 -25.50
CA ARG A 82 18.96 -22.02 -26.62
C ARG A 82 17.66 -21.39 -26.13
N ALA A 83 17.07 -21.90 -25.05
CA ALA A 83 15.87 -21.35 -24.45
C ALA A 83 16.09 -19.91 -23.95
N ALA A 84 17.16 -19.70 -23.17
CA ALA A 84 17.48 -18.40 -22.59
C ALA A 84 17.81 -17.34 -23.65
N SER A 85 18.65 -17.69 -24.64
CA SER A 85 18.99 -16.78 -25.74
C SER A 85 17.78 -16.50 -26.63
N GLY A 86 16.95 -17.50 -26.90
CA GLY A 86 15.75 -17.36 -27.73
C GLY A 86 14.72 -16.42 -27.10
N LEU A 87 14.44 -16.59 -25.80
CA LEU A 87 13.54 -15.70 -25.05
C LEU A 87 14.06 -14.27 -25.01
N ARG A 88 15.35 -14.06 -24.67
CA ARG A 88 15.97 -12.73 -24.62
C ARG A 88 16.00 -12.02 -25.98
N ALA A 89 16.17 -12.75 -27.07
CA ALA A 89 16.22 -12.19 -28.42
C ALA A 89 14.84 -11.93 -29.03
N ALA A 90 13.80 -12.64 -28.57
CA ALA A 90 12.45 -12.48 -29.11
C ALA A 90 11.65 -11.36 -28.44
N LEU A 91 11.87 -11.10 -27.14
CA LEU A 91 11.05 -10.16 -26.36
C LEU A 91 11.23 -8.69 -26.80
N PRO A 92 10.16 -7.86 -26.68
CA PRO A 92 10.26 -6.42 -26.94
C PRO A 92 11.30 -5.74 -26.03
N PRO A 93 12.02 -4.69 -26.50
CA PRO A 93 13.04 -3.99 -25.71
C PRO A 93 12.54 -3.44 -24.37
N ASP A 94 11.28 -3.02 -24.30
CA ASP A 94 10.65 -2.44 -23.11
C ASP A 94 10.03 -3.51 -22.16
N CYS A 95 10.18 -4.80 -22.47
CA CYS A 95 9.65 -5.91 -21.67
C CYS A 95 10.78 -6.65 -20.94
N ALA A 96 10.83 -6.54 -19.61
CA ALA A 96 11.81 -7.26 -18.81
C ALA A 96 11.59 -8.79 -18.84
N LEU A 97 12.66 -9.58 -18.75
CA LEU A 97 12.61 -11.03 -18.61
C LEU A 97 13.15 -11.46 -17.23
N ASP A 98 12.27 -11.98 -16.39
CA ASP A 98 12.62 -12.73 -15.19
C ASP A 98 12.67 -14.22 -15.53
N LEU A 99 13.88 -14.72 -15.83
CA LEU A 99 14.10 -16.11 -16.20
C LEU A 99 14.58 -16.91 -14.99
N ARG A 100 13.85 -17.99 -14.67
CA ARG A 100 14.13 -18.86 -13.51
C ARG A 100 14.20 -20.33 -13.93
N ILE A 101 14.77 -21.16 -13.07
CA ILE A 101 14.75 -22.61 -13.18
C ILE A 101 14.46 -23.22 -11.81
N HIS A 102 13.56 -24.21 -11.75
CA HIS A 102 13.34 -25.00 -10.54
C HIS A 102 13.88 -26.41 -10.75
N THR A 103 14.79 -26.85 -9.89
CA THR A 103 15.51 -28.13 -10.02
C THR A 103 15.51 -28.88 -8.69
N ASN A 104 15.68 -30.19 -8.75
CA ASN A 104 16.03 -31.02 -7.60
C ASN A 104 17.49 -30.83 -7.14
N GLY A 105 18.31 -30.10 -7.91
CA GLY A 105 19.69 -29.75 -7.57
C GLY A 105 20.72 -30.86 -7.80
N VAL A 106 20.32 -32.13 -7.96
CA VAL A 106 21.22 -33.30 -8.00
C VAL A 106 22.27 -33.22 -9.09
N ARG A 107 21.95 -32.59 -10.23
CA ARG A 107 22.86 -32.41 -11.37
C ARG A 107 23.51 -31.03 -11.45
N LEU A 108 23.20 -30.12 -10.52
CA LEU A 108 23.74 -28.77 -10.53
C LEU A 108 25.26 -28.83 -10.29
N ASN A 109 26.00 -28.11 -11.12
CA ASN A 109 27.45 -28.04 -11.07
C ASN A 109 27.90 -26.69 -11.63
N ARG A 110 29.20 -26.39 -11.47
CA ARG A 110 29.82 -25.12 -11.84
C ARG A 110 29.51 -24.68 -13.27
N GLY A 111 29.54 -25.59 -14.25
CA GLY A 111 29.23 -25.26 -15.65
C GLY A 111 27.75 -24.89 -15.90
N PHE A 112 26.82 -25.38 -15.07
CA PHE A 112 25.45 -24.85 -15.08
C PHE A 112 25.36 -23.49 -14.40
N CYS A 113 26.05 -23.27 -13.28
CA CYS A 113 26.07 -21.97 -12.61
C CYS A 113 26.70 -20.86 -13.48
N GLU A 114 27.77 -21.16 -14.22
CA GLU A 114 28.38 -20.27 -15.21
C GLU A 114 27.38 -19.89 -16.34
N LEU A 115 26.68 -20.88 -16.90
CA LEU A 115 25.61 -20.66 -17.87
C LEU A 115 24.47 -19.80 -17.28
N PHE A 116 24.12 -20.03 -16.02
CA PHE A 116 23.05 -19.29 -15.35
C PHE A 116 23.47 -17.86 -15.01
N ALA A 117 24.74 -17.63 -14.69
CA ALA A 117 25.32 -16.28 -14.57
C ALA A 117 25.27 -15.52 -15.90
N GLU A 118 25.71 -16.15 -16.99
CA GLU A 118 25.68 -15.55 -18.34
C GLU A 118 24.27 -15.05 -18.74
N PHE A 119 23.24 -15.85 -18.46
CA PHE A 119 21.85 -15.53 -18.83
C PHE A 119 21.01 -14.95 -17.68
N GLY A 120 21.60 -14.67 -16.52
CA GLY A 120 20.92 -14.13 -15.34
C GLY A 120 19.83 -15.03 -14.75
N ILE A 121 19.90 -16.36 -14.97
CA ILE A 121 18.88 -17.33 -14.60
C ILE A 121 18.88 -17.56 -13.09
N LYS A 122 17.74 -17.37 -12.42
CA LYS A 122 17.61 -17.60 -10.97
C LYS A 122 17.22 -19.04 -10.67
N VAL A 123 17.87 -19.67 -9.69
CA VAL A 123 17.77 -21.11 -9.38
C VAL A 123 16.99 -21.33 -8.08
N GLY A 124 15.81 -21.94 -8.18
CA GLY A 124 15.09 -22.49 -7.04
C GLY A 124 15.43 -23.97 -6.84
N ILE A 125 15.83 -24.34 -5.61
CA ILE A 125 16.18 -25.72 -5.27
C ILE A 125 15.04 -26.37 -4.48
N SER A 126 14.67 -27.60 -4.83
CA SER A 126 13.68 -28.37 -4.09
C SER A 126 14.34 -29.16 -2.95
N LEU A 127 13.94 -28.88 -1.71
CA LEU A 127 14.48 -29.52 -0.49
C LEU A 127 13.43 -29.48 0.62
N ASP A 128 13.07 -30.62 1.19
CA ASP A 128 11.95 -30.72 2.15
C ASP A 128 12.38 -30.62 3.63
N GLY A 129 13.62 -30.19 3.90
CA GLY A 129 14.17 -30.04 5.25
C GLY A 129 15.52 -30.73 5.43
N ASP A 130 15.70 -31.35 6.59
CA ASP A 130 16.88 -32.14 6.92
C ASP A 130 16.93 -33.45 6.10
N ARG A 131 17.95 -34.29 6.38
CA ARG A 131 18.08 -35.58 5.69
C ARG A 131 16.87 -36.49 5.98
N VAL A 132 16.35 -36.54 7.19
CA VAL A 132 15.20 -37.40 7.52
C VAL A 132 13.97 -36.96 6.73
N ALA A 133 13.66 -35.67 6.74
CA ALA A 133 12.53 -35.10 6.00
C ALA A 133 12.66 -35.30 4.48
N ASN A 134 13.81 -34.97 3.90
CA ASN A 134 14.08 -35.13 2.47
C ASN A 134 14.04 -36.61 2.04
N ASP A 135 14.71 -37.49 2.79
CA ASP A 135 14.79 -38.91 2.45
C ASP A 135 13.47 -39.67 2.69
N ARG A 136 12.40 -39.07 3.24
CA ARG A 136 11.07 -39.72 3.22
C ARG A 136 10.51 -39.86 1.81
N HIS A 137 10.88 -38.93 0.93
CA HIS A 137 10.27 -38.80 -0.39
C HIS A 137 11.29 -38.66 -1.53
N ARG A 138 12.26 -37.77 -1.41
CA ARG A 138 13.17 -37.39 -2.52
C ARG A 138 14.31 -38.38 -2.68
N ARG A 139 14.01 -39.59 -3.10
CA ARG A 139 15.00 -40.65 -3.36
C ARG A 139 15.27 -40.82 -4.85
N PHE A 140 16.43 -41.39 -5.16
CA PHE A 140 16.67 -42.04 -6.45
C PHE A 140 15.77 -43.27 -6.59
N ALA A 141 15.54 -43.75 -7.81
CA ALA A 141 14.74 -44.95 -8.09
C ALA A 141 15.30 -46.24 -7.42
N ASP A 142 16.57 -46.25 -7.01
CA ASP A 142 17.21 -47.34 -6.24
C ASP A 142 17.13 -47.14 -4.71
N GLY A 143 16.38 -46.16 -4.25
CA GLY A 143 16.17 -45.86 -2.83
C GLY A 143 17.30 -45.07 -2.16
N ARG A 144 18.37 -44.69 -2.89
CA ARG A 144 19.43 -43.83 -2.31
C ARG A 144 18.92 -42.41 -2.02
N SER A 145 19.52 -41.80 -1.00
CA SER A 145 19.34 -40.39 -0.64
C SER A 145 19.84 -39.45 -1.74
N SER A 146 19.06 -38.40 -2.02
CA SER A 146 19.47 -37.25 -2.83
C SER A 146 20.12 -36.13 -2.00
N HIS A 147 19.88 -36.10 -0.68
CA HIS A 147 20.11 -34.95 0.19
C HIS A 147 21.54 -34.39 0.09
N ARG A 148 22.56 -35.25 0.05
CA ARG A 148 23.97 -34.80 -0.04
C ARG A 148 24.25 -34.03 -1.33
N GLN A 149 23.65 -34.44 -2.44
CA GLN A 149 23.79 -33.81 -3.75
C GLN A 149 23.05 -32.47 -3.78
N VAL A 150 21.86 -32.40 -3.16
CA VAL A 150 21.12 -31.13 -2.99
C VAL A 150 21.92 -30.13 -2.15
N LEU A 151 22.52 -30.56 -1.04
CA LEU A 151 23.38 -29.68 -0.24
C LEU A 151 24.60 -29.18 -1.02
N ALA A 152 25.27 -30.05 -1.78
CA ALA A 152 26.42 -29.65 -2.60
C ALA A 152 26.04 -28.61 -3.68
N ALA A 153 24.84 -28.73 -4.25
CA ALA A 153 24.28 -27.75 -5.18
C ALA A 153 24.00 -26.40 -4.51
N ILE A 154 23.51 -26.41 -3.26
CA ILE A 154 23.24 -25.19 -2.51
C ILE A 154 24.54 -24.51 -2.07
N GLU A 155 25.55 -25.24 -1.60
CA GLU A 155 26.87 -24.67 -1.28
C GLU A 155 27.52 -23.99 -2.49
N LEU A 156 27.43 -24.61 -3.68
CA LEU A 156 27.86 -23.99 -4.94
C LEU A 156 27.08 -22.69 -5.24
N LEU A 157 25.78 -22.64 -4.97
CA LEU A 157 24.96 -21.42 -5.09
C LEU A 157 25.21 -20.38 -3.99
N ARG A 158 25.93 -20.73 -2.92
CA ARG A 158 26.34 -19.80 -1.84
C ARG A 158 27.71 -19.17 -2.12
N GLU A 159 28.49 -19.69 -3.06
CA GLU A 159 29.74 -19.08 -3.49
C GLU A 159 29.49 -17.63 -3.98
N PRO A 160 30.37 -16.64 -3.67
CA PRO A 160 30.10 -15.22 -3.93
C PRO A 160 29.73 -14.88 -5.39
N GLU A 161 30.34 -15.58 -6.35
CA GLU A 161 30.09 -15.44 -7.79
C GLU A 161 28.73 -15.97 -8.26
N PHE A 162 28.15 -16.94 -7.53
CA PHE A 162 26.85 -17.55 -7.86
C PHE A 162 25.73 -17.16 -6.87
N ARG A 163 26.05 -16.47 -5.77
CA ARG A 163 25.10 -16.05 -4.73
C ARG A 163 23.89 -15.29 -5.29
N GLY A 164 24.12 -14.46 -6.32
CA GLY A 164 23.06 -13.71 -7.00
C GLY A 164 22.11 -14.55 -7.86
N LEU A 165 22.41 -15.84 -8.09
CA LEU A 165 21.56 -16.79 -8.82
C LEU A 165 20.58 -17.52 -7.89
N TYR A 166 20.94 -17.71 -6.62
CA TYR A 166 20.12 -18.45 -5.67
C TYR A 166 18.76 -17.74 -5.48
N ALA A 167 17.65 -18.41 -5.83
CA ALA A 167 16.30 -17.84 -5.78
C ALA A 167 15.56 -18.18 -4.48
N GLY A 168 15.95 -19.27 -3.81
CA GLY A 168 15.32 -19.80 -2.60
C GLY A 168 15.12 -21.31 -2.62
N LEU A 169 14.46 -21.81 -1.57
CA LEU A 169 14.14 -23.22 -1.36
C LEU A 169 12.64 -23.49 -1.49
N LEU A 170 12.29 -24.57 -2.18
CA LEU A 170 10.92 -25.08 -2.30
C LEU A 170 10.78 -26.36 -1.47
N CYS A 171 10.00 -26.30 -0.40
CA CYS A 171 9.80 -27.38 0.57
C CYS A 171 8.36 -27.90 0.51
N THR A 172 8.17 -29.16 0.12
CA THR A 172 6.86 -29.82 0.19
C THR A 172 6.57 -30.24 1.62
N ILE A 173 5.38 -29.90 2.14
CA ILE A 173 5.01 -30.16 3.53
C ILE A 173 4.56 -31.62 3.72
N ASP A 174 5.30 -32.38 4.54
CA ASP A 174 4.81 -33.59 5.20
C ASP A 174 4.67 -33.34 6.71
N VAL A 175 3.44 -33.43 7.22
CA VAL A 175 3.10 -33.20 8.64
C VAL A 175 3.64 -34.26 9.59
N ALA A 176 4.21 -35.36 9.06
CA ALA A 176 4.95 -36.34 9.85
C ALA A 176 6.42 -35.94 10.12
N ASN A 177 6.92 -34.86 9.51
CA ASN A 177 8.22 -34.26 9.84
C ASN A 177 8.07 -33.24 10.97
N ASP A 178 9.08 -33.13 11.83
CA ASP A 178 9.15 -32.05 12.81
C ASP A 178 9.28 -30.69 12.08
N PRO A 179 8.31 -29.77 12.24
CA PRO A 179 8.35 -28.45 11.61
C PRO A 179 9.59 -27.64 12.00
N LEU A 180 10.11 -27.80 13.22
CA LEU A 180 11.25 -27.03 13.70
C LEU A 180 12.56 -27.56 13.11
N ALA A 181 12.76 -28.88 13.13
CA ALA A 181 13.92 -29.49 12.46
C ALA A 181 13.98 -29.17 10.96
N VAL A 182 12.83 -29.15 10.27
CA VAL A 182 12.73 -28.72 8.87
C VAL A 182 13.11 -27.24 8.72
N LEU A 183 12.53 -26.34 9.52
CA LEU A 183 12.85 -24.91 9.46
C LEU A 183 14.35 -24.64 9.73
N GLU A 184 14.91 -25.23 10.78
CA GLU A 184 16.30 -24.99 11.18
C GLU A 184 17.29 -25.55 10.15
N ALA A 185 17.02 -26.72 9.57
CA ALA A 185 17.81 -27.26 8.46
C ALA A 185 17.78 -26.37 7.20
N LEU A 186 16.61 -25.81 6.86
CA LEU A 186 16.49 -24.89 5.72
C LEU A 186 17.17 -23.54 5.99
N LEU A 187 17.07 -23.00 7.21
CA LEU A 187 17.71 -21.72 7.59
C LEU A 187 19.23 -21.80 7.62
N ALA A 188 19.82 -22.94 8.01
CA ALA A 188 21.26 -23.16 8.03
C ALA A 188 21.93 -23.00 6.65
N LEU A 189 21.15 -23.08 5.58
CA LEU A 189 21.56 -22.98 4.18
C LEU A 189 21.50 -21.54 3.62
N ASP A 190 21.25 -20.56 4.48
CA ASP A 190 21.17 -19.12 4.13
C ASP A 190 20.29 -18.82 2.88
N PRO A 191 19.04 -19.32 2.82
CA PRO A 191 18.20 -19.15 1.64
C PRO A 191 17.67 -17.72 1.54
N PRO A 192 17.71 -17.08 0.35
CA PRO A 192 17.14 -15.74 0.17
C PRO A 192 15.60 -15.72 0.23
N ARG A 193 14.96 -16.90 0.19
CA ARG A 193 13.52 -17.12 0.37
C ARG A 193 13.26 -18.60 0.67
N ILE A 194 12.25 -18.89 1.49
CA ILE A 194 11.67 -20.24 1.63
C ILE A 194 10.21 -20.22 1.13
N ASP A 195 9.79 -21.30 0.48
CA ASP A 195 8.43 -21.54 0.03
C ASP A 195 7.93 -22.89 0.55
N PHE A 196 6.99 -22.85 1.50
CA PHE A 196 6.36 -24.06 2.07
C PHE A 196 5.10 -24.40 1.29
N LEU A 197 5.17 -25.49 0.54
CA LEU A 197 4.15 -25.94 -0.41
C LEU A 197 3.26 -27.02 0.23
N LEU A 198 1.95 -26.74 0.33
CA LEU A 198 0.97 -27.79 0.64
C LEU A 198 1.05 -28.89 -0.42
N PRO A 199 1.05 -30.18 -0.05
CA PRO A 199 1.01 -31.27 -1.01
C PRO A 199 -0.26 -31.19 -1.85
N HIS A 200 -0.21 -31.61 -3.11
CA HIS A 200 -1.41 -31.69 -3.93
C HIS A 200 -2.32 -32.83 -3.43
N ALA A 201 -3.61 -32.53 -3.36
CA ALA A 201 -4.65 -33.44 -2.88
C ALA A 201 -6.00 -32.95 -3.44
N THR A 202 -7.01 -33.83 -3.44
CA THR A 202 -8.36 -33.54 -3.93
C THR A 202 -9.40 -34.20 -3.02
N TRP A 203 -10.69 -33.95 -3.21
CA TRP A 203 -11.72 -34.64 -2.42
C TRP A 203 -11.80 -36.13 -2.75
N ASP A 204 -11.31 -36.55 -3.92
CA ASP A 204 -11.22 -37.94 -4.33
C ASP A 204 -9.97 -38.62 -3.73
N ALA A 205 -8.89 -37.85 -3.51
CA ALA A 205 -7.63 -38.28 -2.89
C ALA A 205 -7.22 -37.28 -1.79
N LEU A 206 -7.80 -37.45 -0.59
CA LEU A 206 -7.62 -36.54 0.54
C LEU A 206 -6.14 -36.45 1.00
N PRO A 207 -5.71 -35.28 1.52
CA PRO A 207 -4.35 -35.12 2.03
C PRO A 207 -4.10 -36.03 3.25
N LYS A 208 -2.86 -36.49 3.42
CA LYS A 208 -2.47 -37.38 4.53
C LYS A 208 -2.65 -36.65 5.87
N ARG A 209 -3.66 -37.06 6.64
CA ARG A 209 -3.94 -36.57 8.01
C ARG A 209 -3.79 -37.74 9.00
N PRO A 210 -2.60 -37.97 9.59
CA PRO A 210 -2.42 -38.99 10.61
C PRO A 210 -3.36 -38.76 11.80
N VAL A 211 -4.08 -39.79 12.24
CA VAL A 211 -5.09 -39.71 13.32
C VAL A 211 -4.49 -39.26 14.66
N THR A 212 -3.17 -39.40 14.83
CA THR A 212 -2.41 -38.93 15.99
C THR A 212 -2.19 -37.40 16.02
N LEU A 213 -2.48 -36.70 14.93
CA LEU A 213 -2.38 -35.24 14.83
C LEU A 213 -3.77 -34.60 14.92
N GLY A 214 -3.81 -33.32 15.31
CA GLY A 214 -5.06 -32.57 15.48
C GLY A 214 -5.85 -32.36 14.18
N GLU A 215 -7.04 -31.77 14.30
CA GLU A 215 -8.01 -31.61 13.20
C GLU A 215 -7.45 -30.88 11.96
N HIS A 216 -6.49 -29.96 12.16
CA HIS A 216 -5.89 -29.12 11.13
C HIS A 216 -4.35 -29.21 11.17
N PRO A 217 -3.77 -30.39 10.84
CA PRO A 217 -2.36 -30.67 11.08
C PRO A 217 -1.43 -29.85 10.16
N TYR A 218 -1.88 -29.44 8.97
CA TYR A 218 -1.08 -28.58 8.09
C TYR A 218 -1.05 -27.15 8.61
N ALA A 219 -2.15 -26.68 9.21
CA ALA A 219 -2.16 -25.39 9.91
C ALA A 219 -1.26 -25.42 11.14
N ASP A 220 -1.35 -26.46 11.97
CA ASP A 220 -0.53 -26.60 13.17
C ASP A 220 0.98 -26.63 12.85
N TRP A 221 1.36 -27.38 11.82
CA TRP A 221 2.73 -27.43 11.31
C TRP A 221 3.22 -26.06 10.84
N LEU A 222 2.44 -25.37 9.98
CA LEU A 222 2.79 -24.02 9.50
C LEU A 222 2.76 -22.94 10.60
N LEU A 223 1.85 -23.03 11.57
CA LEU A 223 1.75 -22.08 12.68
C LEU A 223 2.89 -22.24 13.69
N THR A 224 3.46 -23.44 13.80
CA THR A 224 4.67 -23.75 14.57
C THR A 224 5.89 -23.13 13.90
N ILE A 225 6.07 -23.33 12.59
CA ILE A 225 7.12 -22.67 11.80
C ILE A 225 6.98 -21.15 11.87
N HIS A 226 5.78 -20.61 11.67
CA HIS A 226 5.51 -19.16 11.74
C HIS A 226 5.91 -18.57 13.09
N GLN A 227 5.59 -19.26 14.19
CA GLN A 227 5.93 -18.80 15.54
C GLN A 227 7.46 -18.74 15.73
N ARG A 228 8.17 -19.84 15.41
CA ARG A 228 9.64 -19.89 15.49
C ARG A 228 10.31 -18.86 14.56
N TRP A 229 9.77 -18.67 13.36
CA TRP A 229 10.27 -17.70 12.39
C TRP A 229 10.12 -16.25 12.89
N LEU A 230 9.03 -15.92 13.60
CA LEU A 230 8.88 -14.62 14.26
C LEU A 230 9.88 -14.44 15.43
N GLU A 231 10.06 -15.47 16.27
CA GLU A 231 11.02 -15.44 17.39
C GLU A 231 12.46 -15.20 16.93
N LEU A 232 12.84 -15.74 15.76
CA LEU A 232 14.13 -15.52 15.12
C LEU A 232 14.24 -14.17 14.39
N GLY A 233 13.24 -13.29 14.51
CA GLY A 233 13.26 -11.96 13.90
C GLY A 233 12.94 -11.94 12.39
N ARG A 234 12.26 -12.97 11.88
CA ARG A 234 11.95 -13.19 10.44
C ARG A 234 13.22 -13.23 9.55
N PRO A 235 14.16 -14.16 9.81
CA PRO A 235 15.51 -14.12 9.24
C PRO A 235 15.55 -14.23 7.71
N VAL A 236 14.55 -14.87 7.09
CA VAL A 236 14.39 -14.99 5.63
C VAL A 236 12.92 -14.79 5.23
N PRO A 237 12.60 -14.24 4.05
CA PRO A 237 11.22 -14.17 3.54
C PRO A 237 10.60 -15.56 3.36
N VAL A 238 9.34 -15.74 3.78
CA VAL A 238 8.58 -17.00 3.62
C VAL A 238 7.33 -16.72 2.81
N ARG A 239 7.27 -17.22 1.57
CA ARG A 239 6.26 -16.81 0.57
C ARG A 239 4.82 -16.99 1.05
N THR A 240 4.52 -18.09 1.72
CA THR A 240 3.17 -18.39 2.24
C THR A 240 2.76 -17.39 3.33
N PHE A 241 3.63 -17.10 4.30
CA PHE A 241 3.32 -16.13 5.36
C PHE A 241 3.25 -14.70 4.84
N ASP A 242 4.18 -14.30 3.97
CA ASP A 242 4.16 -12.98 3.34
C ASP A 242 2.89 -12.78 2.49
N SER A 243 2.39 -13.83 1.82
CA SER A 243 1.11 -13.78 1.06
C SER A 243 -0.10 -13.62 1.98
N ILE A 244 -0.11 -14.27 3.14
CA ILE A 244 -1.17 -14.10 4.15
C ILE A 244 -1.11 -12.68 4.75
N HIS A 245 0.06 -12.20 5.14
CA HIS A 245 0.23 -10.83 5.65
C HIS A 245 -0.17 -9.75 4.64
N ARG A 246 0.08 -9.98 3.34
CA ARG A 246 -0.32 -9.07 2.26
C ARG A 246 -1.83 -9.07 2.05
N THR A 247 -2.44 -10.23 1.89
CA THR A 247 -3.89 -10.34 1.63
C THR A 247 -4.74 -9.90 2.83
N LEU A 248 -4.26 -10.11 4.07
CA LEU A 248 -4.88 -9.55 5.29
C LEU A 248 -4.80 -8.01 5.37
N ARG A 249 -3.93 -7.37 4.55
CA ARG A 249 -3.81 -5.91 4.40
C ARG A 249 -4.43 -5.39 3.09
N GLY A 250 -5.21 -6.23 2.40
CA GLY A 250 -5.84 -5.87 1.12
C GLY A 250 -4.91 -5.82 -0.09
N ALA A 251 -3.67 -6.30 0.03
CA ALA A 251 -2.71 -6.36 -1.08
C ALA A 251 -2.67 -7.76 -1.73
N SER A 252 -2.37 -7.81 -3.03
CA SER A 252 -2.31 -9.04 -3.82
C SER A 252 -1.32 -10.09 -3.27
N SER A 253 -1.66 -11.36 -3.47
CA SER A 253 -0.87 -12.53 -3.07
C SER A 253 0.48 -12.63 -3.79
N LEU A 254 1.39 -13.49 -3.31
CA LEU A 254 2.63 -13.88 -4.01
C LEU A 254 2.54 -15.31 -4.61
N THR A 255 1.35 -15.90 -4.64
CA THR A 255 1.09 -17.28 -5.10
C THR A 255 -0.37 -17.47 -5.53
N GLU A 256 -0.63 -18.26 -6.58
CA GLU A 256 -2.00 -18.61 -7.02
C GLU A 256 -2.78 -19.47 -6.01
N SER A 257 -2.11 -19.99 -4.98
CA SER A 257 -2.72 -20.82 -3.93
C SER A 257 -3.48 -20.01 -2.85
N LEU A 258 -3.35 -18.69 -2.85
CA LEU A 258 -3.92 -17.75 -1.87
C LEU A 258 -4.34 -16.45 -2.56
N GLY A 259 -5.31 -15.73 -1.98
CA GLY A 259 -5.85 -14.49 -2.54
C GLY A 259 -6.87 -14.70 -3.67
N LEU A 260 -7.53 -13.61 -4.09
CA LEU A 260 -8.54 -13.62 -5.16
C LEU A 260 -8.00 -13.10 -6.51
N ASP A 261 -6.70 -12.82 -6.59
CA ASP A 261 -6.08 -12.31 -7.81
C ASP A 261 -6.23 -13.33 -8.97
N PRO A 262 -6.55 -12.87 -10.18
CA PRO A 262 -6.78 -13.76 -11.33
C PRO A 262 -5.47 -14.43 -11.77
N ALA A 263 -5.52 -15.75 -12.01
CA ALA A 263 -4.32 -16.48 -12.42
C ALA A 263 -3.92 -16.15 -13.88
N ASP A 264 -2.66 -15.75 -14.06
CA ASP A 264 -2.04 -15.31 -15.31
C ASP A 264 -0.90 -16.24 -15.78
N LEU A 265 -1.02 -17.53 -15.43
CA LEU A 265 -0.06 -18.59 -15.72
C LEU A 265 -0.56 -19.59 -16.77
N VAL A 266 0.32 -19.95 -17.70
CA VAL A 266 0.15 -21.03 -18.69
C VAL A 266 1.39 -21.94 -18.73
N VAL A 267 1.19 -23.22 -18.99
CA VAL A 267 2.26 -24.23 -19.17
C VAL A 267 2.47 -24.49 -20.66
N ILE A 268 3.72 -24.62 -21.09
CA ILE A 268 4.11 -25.06 -22.43
C ILE A 268 4.85 -26.39 -22.29
N GLU A 269 4.25 -27.48 -22.72
CA GLU A 269 4.82 -28.83 -22.64
C GLU A 269 5.95 -29.08 -23.68
N THR A 270 6.72 -30.15 -23.48
CA THR A 270 7.93 -30.45 -24.29
C THR A 270 7.68 -30.64 -25.81
N ASP A 271 6.44 -30.93 -26.22
CA ASP A 271 5.99 -31.00 -27.61
C ASP A 271 5.39 -29.68 -28.15
N GLY A 272 5.20 -28.69 -27.27
CA GLY A 272 4.61 -27.40 -27.61
C GLY A 272 3.10 -27.31 -27.40
N THR A 273 2.42 -28.31 -26.83
CA THR A 273 1.01 -28.10 -26.43
C THR A 273 0.91 -27.15 -25.24
N PHE A 274 -0.17 -26.36 -25.20
CA PHE A 274 -0.51 -25.50 -24.08
C PHE A 274 -1.32 -26.27 -23.03
N GLU A 275 -0.94 -26.10 -21.77
CA GLU A 275 -1.65 -26.64 -20.61
C GLU A 275 -2.01 -25.51 -19.62
N GLN A 276 -3.07 -25.76 -18.85
CA GLN A 276 -3.35 -25.03 -17.62
C GLN A 276 -2.26 -25.32 -16.57
N ALA A 277 -2.35 -24.72 -15.38
CA ALA A 277 -1.36 -24.96 -14.33
C ALA A 277 -1.19 -26.46 -14.03
N ASP A 278 0.08 -26.88 -13.94
CA ASP A 278 0.50 -28.26 -13.70
C ASP A 278 -0.19 -28.92 -12.51
N SER A 279 -0.55 -28.14 -11.48
CA SER A 279 -1.23 -28.62 -10.29
C SER A 279 -2.54 -29.36 -10.60
N LEU A 280 -3.19 -29.08 -11.75
CA LEU A 280 -4.37 -29.81 -12.22
C LEU A 280 -4.13 -31.29 -12.54
N LYS A 281 -2.88 -31.71 -12.79
CA LYS A 281 -2.49 -33.13 -12.96
C LYS A 281 -2.87 -34.01 -11.74
N THR A 282 -3.20 -33.39 -10.60
CA THR A 282 -3.74 -34.08 -9.42
C THR A 282 -5.23 -34.43 -9.47
N ALA A 283 -6.01 -33.87 -10.41
CA ALA A 283 -7.47 -33.96 -10.42
C ALA A 283 -7.98 -35.22 -11.11
N TYR A 284 -7.65 -35.38 -12.39
CA TYR A 284 -8.01 -36.52 -13.24
C TYR A 284 -7.07 -36.57 -14.47
N ASP A 285 -7.07 -37.69 -15.19
CA ASP A 285 -6.23 -37.85 -16.39
C ASP A 285 -6.65 -36.88 -17.50
N GLY A 286 -5.68 -36.10 -18.01
CA GLY A 286 -5.91 -35.04 -18.99
C GLY A 286 -6.45 -33.71 -18.42
N ALA A 287 -6.62 -33.56 -17.11
CA ALA A 287 -7.14 -32.36 -16.46
C ALA A 287 -6.49 -31.00 -16.85
N PRO A 288 -5.16 -30.88 -17.05
CA PRO A 288 -4.56 -29.60 -17.44
C PRO A 288 -4.73 -29.28 -18.94
N ALA A 289 -5.16 -30.21 -19.79
CA ALA A 289 -5.20 -30.03 -21.23
C ALA A 289 -6.08 -28.84 -21.66
N THR A 290 -5.64 -28.11 -22.69
CA THR A 290 -6.42 -27.02 -23.32
C THR A 290 -6.88 -27.34 -24.74
N GLY A 291 -6.27 -28.35 -25.39
CA GLY A 291 -6.47 -28.66 -26.80
C GLY A 291 -5.70 -27.76 -27.79
N PHE A 292 -4.93 -26.79 -27.30
CA PHE A 292 -4.17 -25.84 -28.12
C PHE A 292 -2.66 -26.15 -28.18
N ASP A 293 -1.98 -25.65 -29.20
CA ASP A 293 -0.52 -25.75 -29.33
C ASP A 293 0.15 -24.45 -29.86
N ILE A 294 1.45 -24.28 -29.58
CA ILE A 294 2.22 -23.07 -29.93
C ILE A 294 2.36 -22.82 -31.44
N PHE A 295 2.16 -23.83 -32.29
CA PHE A 295 2.25 -23.68 -33.75
C PHE A 295 0.90 -23.20 -34.31
N ALA A 296 -0.20 -23.82 -33.91
CA ALA A 296 -1.54 -23.48 -34.38
C ALA A 296 -2.13 -22.23 -33.72
N ASN A 297 -1.87 -22.00 -32.42
CA ASN A 297 -2.62 -21.04 -31.62
C ASN A 297 -1.79 -19.91 -31.02
N THR A 298 -2.48 -18.82 -30.73
CA THR A 298 -2.02 -17.67 -29.96
C THR A 298 -2.29 -17.88 -28.46
N LEU A 299 -1.48 -17.24 -27.61
CA LEU A 299 -1.72 -17.22 -26.16
C LEU A 299 -3.07 -16.57 -25.79
N ASP A 300 -3.55 -15.66 -26.63
CA ASP A 300 -4.81 -14.97 -26.47
C ASP A 300 -6.02 -15.91 -26.65
N GLU A 301 -5.97 -16.86 -27.60
CA GLU A 301 -6.97 -17.92 -27.73
C GLU A 301 -6.96 -18.84 -26.51
N VAL A 302 -5.78 -19.21 -26.03
CA VAL A 302 -5.62 -20.03 -24.81
C VAL A 302 -6.17 -19.32 -23.58
N ALA A 303 -5.99 -18.00 -23.45
CA ALA A 303 -6.53 -17.19 -22.35
C ALA A 303 -8.07 -17.13 -22.32
N ARG A 304 -8.73 -17.46 -23.44
CA ARG A 304 -10.20 -17.59 -23.54
C ARG A 304 -10.69 -19.03 -23.30
N HIS A 305 -9.80 -19.99 -23.05
CA HIS A 305 -10.19 -21.36 -22.68
C HIS A 305 -11.04 -21.35 -21.38
N PRO A 306 -12.17 -22.09 -21.31
CA PRO A 306 -13.05 -22.07 -20.12
C PRO A 306 -12.33 -22.39 -18.80
N GLY A 307 -11.38 -23.33 -18.80
CA GLY A 307 -10.58 -23.65 -17.61
C GLY A 307 -9.64 -22.53 -17.16
N MET A 308 -9.11 -21.74 -18.11
CA MET A 308 -8.32 -20.54 -17.78
C MET A 308 -9.22 -19.44 -17.21
N MET A 309 -10.37 -19.20 -17.84
CA MET A 309 -11.34 -18.21 -17.36
C MET A 309 -11.91 -18.54 -15.98
N ALA A 310 -12.15 -19.82 -15.66
CA ALA A 310 -12.56 -20.26 -14.33
C ALA A 310 -11.56 -19.85 -13.24
N ARG A 311 -10.25 -20.01 -13.51
CA ARG A 311 -9.14 -19.57 -12.64
C ARG A 311 -8.96 -18.04 -12.57
N GLN A 312 -9.59 -17.29 -13.49
CA GLN A 312 -9.60 -15.82 -13.50
C GLN A 312 -10.90 -15.20 -12.97
N SER A 313 -11.88 -16.01 -12.55
CA SER A 313 -13.23 -15.54 -12.17
C SER A 313 -13.33 -14.95 -10.75
N GLY A 314 -12.22 -14.91 -9.99
CA GLY A 314 -12.17 -14.36 -8.63
C GLY A 314 -13.23 -14.98 -7.72
N LEU A 315 -13.87 -14.14 -6.89
CA LEU A 315 -14.89 -14.55 -5.91
C LEU A 315 -16.15 -15.15 -6.56
N ALA A 316 -16.50 -14.74 -7.78
CA ALA A 316 -17.70 -15.22 -8.47
C ALA A 316 -17.59 -16.68 -8.92
N GLY A 317 -16.37 -17.15 -9.19
CA GLY A 317 -16.07 -18.55 -9.58
C GLY A 317 -15.81 -19.50 -8.40
N LEU A 318 -16.28 -19.17 -7.19
CA LEU A 318 -16.12 -20.00 -5.99
C LEU A 318 -17.46 -20.59 -5.51
N SER A 319 -17.39 -21.69 -4.76
CA SER A 319 -18.56 -22.34 -4.17
C SER A 319 -19.35 -21.41 -3.24
N ARG A 320 -20.60 -21.78 -2.94
CA ARG A 320 -21.47 -20.99 -2.06
C ARG A 320 -20.85 -20.79 -0.68
N GLU A 321 -20.21 -21.81 -0.14
CA GLU A 321 -19.52 -21.81 1.15
C GLU A 321 -18.34 -20.85 1.13
N CYS A 322 -17.52 -20.88 0.07
CA CYS A 322 -16.42 -19.93 -0.11
C CYS A 322 -16.92 -18.49 -0.26
N ARG A 323 -17.99 -18.25 -1.03
CA ARG A 323 -18.58 -16.90 -1.19
C ARG A 323 -19.12 -16.31 0.12
N ALA A 324 -19.54 -17.14 1.07
CA ALA A 324 -19.97 -16.73 2.41
C ALA A 324 -18.84 -16.70 3.45
N CYS A 325 -17.61 -17.11 3.10
CA CYS A 325 -16.53 -17.33 4.06
C CYS A 325 -15.79 -16.04 4.43
N PRO A 326 -15.62 -15.70 5.72
CA PRO A 326 -15.04 -14.42 6.15
C PRO A 326 -13.55 -14.24 5.80
N VAL A 327 -12.82 -15.34 5.55
CA VAL A 327 -11.40 -15.28 5.14
C VAL A 327 -11.18 -15.46 3.63
N VAL A 328 -12.25 -15.51 2.81
CA VAL A 328 -12.14 -15.86 1.38
C VAL A 328 -11.25 -14.90 0.59
N ARG A 329 -11.19 -13.62 0.98
CA ARG A 329 -10.30 -12.62 0.37
C ARG A 329 -8.81 -12.93 0.56
N SER A 330 -8.46 -13.67 1.60
CA SER A 330 -7.08 -14.12 1.90
C SER A 330 -6.82 -15.54 1.41
N CYS A 331 -7.77 -16.47 1.54
CA CYS A 331 -7.56 -17.86 1.12
C CYS A 331 -7.82 -18.13 -0.37
N GLY A 332 -8.62 -17.32 -1.06
CA GLY A 332 -8.96 -17.54 -2.49
C GLY A 332 -9.85 -18.76 -2.78
N GLY A 333 -10.37 -19.43 -1.75
CA GLY A 333 -10.90 -20.79 -1.86
C GLY A 333 -9.80 -21.88 -1.92
N GLY A 334 -8.54 -21.51 -1.68
CA GLY A 334 -7.36 -22.34 -1.88
C GLY A 334 -7.04 -22.58 -3.36
N LEU A 335 -5.93 -23.26 -3.63
CA LEU A 335 -5.51 -23.61 -4.99
C LEU A 335 -6.64 -24.35 -5.74
N TYR A 336 -6.90 -23.95 -6.99
CA TYR A 336 -8.02 -24.45 -7.80
C TYR A 336 -8.07 -25.99 -7.89
N ALA A 337 -6.92 -26.64 -8.10
CA ALA A 337 -6.82 -28.09 -8.18
C ALA A 337 -7.26 -28.82 -6.89
N HIS A 338 -7.09 -28.19 -5.72
CA HIS A 338 -7.48 -28.76 -4.41
C HIS A 338 -9.00 -28.82 -4.17
N ARG A 339 -9.80 -28.30 -5.10
CA ARG A 339 -11.27 -28.26 -5.04
C ARG A 339 -11.95 -29.38 -5.82
N TRP A 340 -11.17 -30.17 -6.58
CA TRP A 340 -11.72 -31.24 -7.41
C TRP A 340 -12.42 -32.31 -6.57
N ARG A 341 -13.62 -32.71 -7.02
CA ARG A 341 -14.38 -33.87 -6.56
C ARG A 341 -15.10 -34.52 -7.75
N SER A 342 -15.01 -35.84 -7.89
CA SER A 342 -15.78 -36.60 -8.87
C SER A 342 -17.28 -36.34 -8.72
N GLY A 343 -17.95 -36.05 -9.84
CA GLY A 343 -19.39 -35.71 -9.90
C GLY A 343 -19.75 -34.26 -9.54
N ALA A 344 -18.91 -33.52 -8.80
CA ALA A 344 -19.16 -32.12 -8.44
C ALA A 344 -18.16 -31.12 -9.07
N GLY A 345 -17.09 -31.60 -9.70
CA GLY A 345 -16.10 -30.77 -10.37
C GLY A 345 -15.28 -29.92 -9.39
N PHE A 346 -15.04 -28.66 -9.74
CA PHE A 346 -14.23 -27.71 -8.95
C PHE A 346 -15.05 -26.76 -8.07
N ASP A 347 -16.39 -26.87 -8.05
CA ASP A 347 -17.28 -26.00 -7.26
C ASP A 347 -17.39 -26.45 -5.78
N ASN A 348 -16.24 -26.74 -5.17
CA ASN A 348 -16.13 -27.12 -3.75
C ASN A 348 -15.10 -26.21 -3.05
N PRO A 349 -15.13 -26.10 -1.72
CA PRO A 349 -13.98 -25.60 -0.96
C PRO A 349 -12.73 -26.48 -1.20
N SER A 350 -11.53 -25.91 -1.03
CA SER A 350 -10.30 -26.71 -1.01
C SER A 350 -10.33 -27.78 0.10
N VAL A 351 -9.71 -28.94 -0.14
CA VAL A 351 -9.46 -29.97 0.91
C VAL A 351 -8.59 -29.51 2.08
N PHE A 352 -7.97 -28.33 1.96
CA PHE A 352 -7.28 -27.64 3.04
C PHE A 352 -8.09 -26.49 3.65
N CYS A 353 -9.41 -26.39 3.40
CA CYS A 353 -10.21 -25.24 3.84
C CYS A 353 -10.15 -24.98 5.36
N GLY A 354 -10.21 -26.03 6.19
CA GLY A 354 -10.06 -25.91 7.64
C GLY A 354 -8.65 -25.44 8.06
N ASP A 355 -7.61 -26.01 7.44
CA ASP A 355 -6.22 -25.60 7.69
C ASP A 355 -5.96 -24.16 7.26
N LEU A 356 -6.40 -23.77 6.06
CA LEU A 356 -6.27 -22.41 5.54
C LEU A 356 -7.05 -21.40 6.40
N MET A 357 -8.26 -21.76 6.84
CA MET A 357 -9.04 -20.96 7.80
C MET A 357 -8.22 -20.72 9.07
N ARG A 358 -7.80 -21.79 9.76
CA ARG A 358 -7.08 -21.69 11.03
C ARG A 358 -5.75 -20.95 10.89
N LEU A 359 -4.97 -21.25 9.85
CA LEU A 359 -3.71 -20.57 9.58
C LEU A 359 -3.91 -19.06 9.39
N ILE A 360 -4.88 -18.66 8.56
CA ILE A 360 -5.16 -17.25 8.26
C ILE A 360 -5.75 -16.54 9.47
N THR A 361 -6.71 -17.14 10.19
CA THR A 361 -7.28 -16.52 11.39
C THR A 361 -6.24 -16.40 12.50
N THR A 362 -5.45 -17.44 12.78
CA THR A 362 -4.41 -17.34 13.83
C THR A 362 -3.28 -16.39 13.45
N ILE A 363 -2.89 -16.29 12.17
CA ILE A 363 -1.93 -15.24 11.76
C ILE A 363 -2.56 -13.85 11.88
N ARG A 364 -3.81 -13.66 11.44
CA ARG A 364 -4.56 -12.41 11.64
C ARG A 364 -4.61 -12.03 13.12
N ASP A 365 -4.99 -12.95 13.99
CA ASP A 365 -5.15 -12.72 15.44
C ASP A 365 -3.81 -12.59 16.19
N ARG A 366 -2.68 -12.86 15.51
CA ARG A 366 -1.31 -12.56 15.98
C ARG A 366 -0.76 -11.21 15.48
N ILE A 367 -1.22 -10.72 14.31
CA ILE A 367 -0.74 -9.43 13.71
C ILE A 367 -1.69 -8.26 13.95
N THR A 368 -2.99 -8.54 14.09
CA THR A 368 -3.89 -7.75 14.93
C THR A 368 -3.40 -7.99 16.36
N PRO A 369 -2.97 -6.95 17.11
CA PRO A 369 -2.45 -7.15 18.44
C PRO A 369 -3.53 -7.81 19.31
N ALA A 370 -3.12 -8.86 20.06
CA ALA A 370 -3.94 -9.35 21.16
C ALA A 370 -4.23 -8.18 22.12
N PRO A 371 -5.43 -8.09 22.71
CA PRO A 371 -5.74 -7.03 23.66
C PRO A 371 -4.72 -7.07 24.81
N VAL A 372 -3.98 -5.98 25.01
CA VAL A 372 -3.04 -5.86 26.13
C VAL A 372 -3.83 -5.97 27.43
N PRO A 373 -3.64 -7.03 28.25
CA PRO A 373 -4.42 -7.20 29.47
C PRO A 373 -4.06 -6.08 30.45
N GLY A 374 -4.99 -5.12 30.65
CA GLY A 374 -4.80 -3.97 31.54
C GLY A 374 -5.03 -2.60 30.89
N LEU A 375 -5.05 -2.51 29.56
CA LEU A 375 -5.59 -1.34 28.87
C LEU A 375 -7.05 -1.63 28.46
N PRO A 376 -8.02 -0.75 28.80
CA PRO A 376 -9.37 -0.92 28.32
C PRO A 376 -9.35 -0.87 26.79
N ALA A 377 -10.10 -1.76 26.14
CA ALA A 377 -10.22 -1.78 24.69
C ALA A 377 -10.94 -0.50 24.21
N GLN A 378 -10.18 0.57 23.96
CA GLN A 378 -10.63 1.59 23.02
C GLN A 378 -10.72 0.91 21.66
N ALA A 379 -11.96 0.79 21.18
CA ALA A 379 -12.23 0.27 19.85
C ALA A 379 -11.42 1.06 18.81
N ASP A 380 -11.08 0.41 17.68
CA ASP A 380 -10.93 1.16 16.41
C ASP A 380 -12.12 2.14 16.37
N PRO A 381 -11.90 3.46 16.26
CA PRO A 381 -12.99 4.43 16.28
C PRO A 381 -13.76 4.34 14.96
N LYS A 382 -14.57 3.28 14.85
CA LYS A 382 -15.61 3.13 13.86
C LYS A 382 -16.56 4.29 14.08
N LEU A 383 -16.46 5.28 13.21
CA LEU A 383 -17.39 6.38 13.10
C LEU A 383 -18.80 5.77 13.13
N ALA A 384 -19.62 6.21 14.08
CA ALA A 384 -20.99 5.76 14.16
C ALA A 384 -21.73 6.09 12.87
N GLU A 385 -22.78 5.35 12.54
CA GLU A 385 -23.54 5.57 11.31
C GLU A 385 -24.00 7.03 11.14
N THR A 386 -24.41 7.67 12.25
CA THR A 386 -24.76 9.10 12.28
C THR A 386 -23.59 10.03 11.99
N GLN A 387 -22.36 9.68 12.41
CA GLN A 387 -21.14 10.44 12.11
C GLN A 387 -20.75 10.29 10.63
N LEU A 388 -20.91 9.08 10.07
CA LEU A 388 -20.75 8.84 8.63
C LEU A 388 -21.80 9.63 7.81
N ASP A 389 -23.04 9.76 8.27
CA ASP A 389 -24.06 10.59 7.61
C ASP A 389 -23.77 12.09 7.69
N GLN A 390 -23.23 12.59 8.81
CA GLN A 390 -22.75 13.98 8.90
C GLN A 390 -21.61 14.24 7.91
N LEU A 391 -20.64 13.31 7.86
CA LEU A 391 -19.51 13.39 6.95
C LEU A 391 -19.96 13.28 5.49
N ALA A 392 -20.89 12.38 5.15
CA ALA A 392 -21.47 12.25 3.81
C ALA A 392 -22.06 13.56 3.27
N ARG A 393 -22.66 14.38 4.15
CA ARG A 393 -23.21 15.71 3.82
C ARG A 393 -22.16 16.80 3.63
N GLY A 394 -20.88 16.51 3.82
CA GLY A 394 -19.82 17.51 3.84
C GLY A 394 -19.67 18.23 5.19
N HIS A 395 -20.52 17.94 6.18
CA HIS A 395 -20.46 18.54 7.52
C HIS A 395 -19.69 17.63 8.48
N GLY A 396 -19.88 17.80 9.79
CA GLY A 396 -19.19 17.06 10.83
C GLY A 396 -19.04 17.94 12.06
N ASP A 397 -19.80 17.64 13.10
CA ASP A 397 -19.72 18.35 14.37
C ASP A 397 -18.39 18.10 15.10
N ALA A 398 -18.19 18.81 16.21
CA ALA A 398 -16.99 18.71 17.03
C ALA A 398 -16.69 17.27 17.47
N ALA A 399 -17.71 16.46 17.79
CA ALA A 399 -17.53 15.07 18.23
C ALA A 399 -17.17 14.14 17.07
N THR A 400 -17.75 14.35 15.90
CA THR A 400 -17.48 13.62 14.65
C THR A 400 -16.05 13.87 14.17
N VAL A 401 -15.60 15.13 14.19
CA VAL A 401 -14.22 15.46 13.81
C VAL A 401 -13.23 15.04 14.89
N ALA A 402 -13.57 15.09 16.18
CA ALA A 402 -12.74 14.53 17.25
C ALA A 402 -12.53 13.02 17.11
N ALA A 403 -13.58 12.26 16.76
CA ALA A 403 -13.46 10.83 16.49
C ALA A 403 -12.56 10.53 15.28
N LEU A 404 -12.68 11.33 14.22
CA LEU A 404 -11.80 11.25 13.04
C LEU A 404 -10.34 11.58 13.38
N ALA A 405 -10.11 12.59 14.22
CA ALA A 405 -8.79 12.97 14.72
C ALA A 405 -8.16 11.88 15.59
N ALA A 406 -8.94 11.24 16.47
CA ALA A 406 -8.49 10.11 17.28
C ALA A 406 -8.06 8.92 16.41
N GLY A 407 -8.82 8.59 15.35
CA GLY A 407 -8.43 7.58 14.37
C GLY A 407 -7.12 7.94 13.64
N GLN A 408 -6.93 9.20 13.27
CA GLN A 408 -5.71 9.69 12.61
C GLN A 408 -4.48 9.69 13.53
N LEU A 409 -4.66 9.97 14.82
CA LEU A 409 -3.64 9.85 15.86
C LEU A 409 -3.20 8.40 16.03
N ASP A 410 -4.14 7.46 16.12
CA ASP A 410 -3.83 6.03 16.19
C ASP A 410 -3.16 5.50 14.89
N LEU A 411 -3.60 5.96 13.71
CA LEU A 411 -2.89 5.69 12.45
C LEU A 411 -1.44 6.21 12.49
N THR A 412 -1.21 7.37 13.09
CA THR A 412 0.14 7.94 13.26
C THR A 412 0.98 7.10 14.23
N ARG A 413 0.39 6.64 15.35
CA ARG A 413 1.02 5.69 16.29
C ARG A 413 1.43 4.39 15.58
N ARG A 414 0.54 3.80 14.77
CA ARG A 414 0.80 2.61 13.95
C ARG A 414 1.93 2.83 12.92
N LEU A 415 1.97 3.99 12.26
CA LEU A 415 3.04 4.36 11.31
C LEU A 415 4.39 4.58 12.00
N LEU A 416 4.41 5.19 13.19
CA LEU A 416 5.63 5.36 13.97
C LEU A 416 6.16 4.03 14.51
N ALA A 417 5.30 3.13 14.98
CA ALA A 417 5.71 1.78 15.40
C ALA A 417 6.38 0.98 14.27
N ALA A 418 6.04 1.25 13.00
CA ALA A 418 6.66 0.61 11.84
C ALA A 418 8.08 1.12 11.50
N VAL A 419 8.48 2.31 11.99
CA VAL A 419 9.82 2.89 11.77
C VAL A 419 10.65 3.04 13.05
N GLY A 420 9.99 3.05 14.20
CA GLY A 420 10.53 3.35 15.53
C GLY A 420 11.66 2.43 15.99
N PRO A 421 11.52 1.09 15.94
CA PRO A 421 12.51 0.16 16.48
C PRO A 421 13.95 0.35 15.94
N ALA A 422 14.10 0.87 14.72
CA ALA A 422 15.42 1.15 14.15
C ALA A 422 16.14 2.36 14.78
N ALA A 423 15.42 3.24 15.50
CA ALA A 423 15.93 4.51 16.03
C ALA A 423 16.45 4.45 17.47
N GLY A 424 16.55 3.25 18.07
CA GLY A 424 17.22 3.01 19.35
C GLY A 424 16.66 3.87 20.49
N GLN A 425 17.54 4.65 21.14
CA GLN A 425 17.23 5.44 22.34
C GLN A 425 16.04 6.39 22.16
N ALA A 426 15.89 7.01 20.98
CA ALA A 426 14.77 7.93 20.72
C ALA A 426 13.40 7.21 20.74
N TRP A 427 13.36 5.96 20.27
CA TRP A 427 12.15 5.15 20.32
C TRP A 427 11.87 4.60 21.71
N GLN A 428 12.91 4.16 22.43
CA GLN A 428 12.80 3.72 23.82
C GLN A 428 12.22 4.83 24.71
N LEU A 429 12.81 6.04 24.65
CA LEU A 429 12.31 7.19 25.39
C LEU A 429 10.88 7.57 25.00
N LEU A 430 10.54 7.54 23.70
CA LEU A 430 9.17 7.84 23.26
C LEU A 430 8.15 6.82 23.81
N ALA A 431 8.50 5.53 23.89
CA ALA A 431 7.66 4.49 24.46
C ALA A 431 7.54 4.57 25.99
N GLU A 432 8.60 4.94 26.70
CA GLU A 432 8.55 5.27 28.13
C GLU A 432 7.61 6.46 28.39
N LEU A 433 7.79 7.54 27.64
CA LEU A 433 6.95 8.74 27.72
C LEU A 433 5.49 8.46 27.37
N ASP A 434 5.21 7.51 26.48
CA ASP A 434 3.84 7.11 26.14
C ASP A 434 3.14 6.39 27.32
N THR A 435 3.92 5.73 28.17
CA THR A 435 3.42 5.07 29.38
C THR A 435 3.26 6.06 30.54
N GLU A 436 4.24 6.94 30.74
CA GLU A 436 4.32 7.84 31.90
C GLU A 436 3.62 9.18 31.70
N ALA A 437 3.60 9.70 30.47
CA ALA A 437 3.08 11.01 30.10
C ALA A 437 2.32 10.96 28.74
N PRO A 438 1.31 10.08 28.59
CA PRO A 438 0.62 9.86 27.31
C PRO A 438 0.07 11.15 26.68
N ALA A 439 -0.46 12.09 27.48
CA ALA A 439 -0.95 13.37 26.98
C ALA A 439 0.15 14.25 26.35
N ALA A 440 1.40 14.15 26.81
CA ALA A 440 2.54 14.85 26.21
C ALA A 440 2.94 14.21 24.87
N VAL A 441 2.85 12.89 24.77
CA VAL A 441 3.08 12.14 23.52
C VAL A 441 1.97 12.41 22.51
N ASP A 442 0.70 12.24 22.89
CA ASP A 442 -0.46 12.51 22.02
C ASP A 442 -0.45 13.93 21.46
N ALA A 443 -0.09 14.93 22.27
CA ALA A 443 0.04 16.32 21.83
C ALA A 443 1.08 16.50 20.71
N VAL A 444 2.15 15.70 20.67
CA VAL A 444 3.15 15.71 19.60
C VAL A 444 2.71 14.82 18.44
N LEU A 445 2.17 13.63 18.70
CA LEU A 445 1.78 12.69 17.65
C LEU A 445 0.55 13.15 16.85
N ALA A 446 -0.31 13.99 17.43
CA ALA A 446 -1.41 14.66 16.74
C ALA A 446 -0.94 15.81 15.83
N HIS A 447 0.36 16.18 15.84
CA HIS A 447 0.90 17.21 14.95
C HIS A 447 0.88 16.71 13.50
N PRO A 448 0.25 17.43 12.56
CA PRO A 448 0.00 16.93 11.20
C PRO A 448 1.26 16.43 10.47
N TYR A 449 2.41 17.06 10.73
CA TYR A 449 3.64 16.74 10.02
C TYR A 449 4.43 15.56 10.59
N VAL A 450 4.06 15.03 11.76
CA VAL A 450 4.63 13.77 12.28
C VAL A 450 4.20 12.59 11.42
N ARG A 451 2.91 12.51 11.05
CA ARG A 451 2.42 11.53 10.06
C ARG A 451 3.09 11.73 8.71
N ALA A 452 3.23 12.97 8.25
CA ALA A 452 3.86 13.28 6.97
C ALA A 452 5.33 12.84 6.89
N TRP A 453 6.08 12.96 7.99
CA TRP A 453 7.42 12.41 8.12
C TRP A 453 7.41 10.87 8.06
N ALA A 454 6.59 10.21 8.88
CA ALA A 454 6.53 8.75 8.95
C ALA A 454 6.20 8.11 7.58
N VAL A 455 5.22 8.68 6.86
CA VAL A 455 4.86 8.24 5.50
C VAL A 455 6.03 8.45 4.52
N ARG A 456 6.75 9.58 4.59
CA ARG A 456 7.94 9.82 3.76
C ARG A 456 9.05 8.80 4.05
N ARG A 457 9.31 8.46 5.32
CA ARG A 457 10.31 7.45 5.71
C ARG A 457 9.95 6.07 5.18
N LEU A 458 8.70 5.63 5.34
CA LEU A 458 8.24 4.33 4.86
C LEU A 458 8.28 4.21 3.33
N ARG A 459 7.94 5.29 2.59
CA ARG A 459 8.09 5.32 1.13
C ARG A 459 9.57 5.30 0.70
N GLY A 460 10.42 6.07 1.37
CA GLY A 460 11.86 6.12 1.06
C GLY A 460 12.61 4.82 1.37
N ALA A 461 12.15 4.03 2.34
CA ALA A 461 12.70 2.70 2.64
C ALA A 461 12.35 1.62 1.59
N GLY A 462 11.34 1.87 0.75
CA GLY A 462 10.96 0.98 -0.36
C GLY A 462 11.46 1.41 -1.73
N ALA A 463 12.11 2.58 -1.84
CA ALA A 463 12.49 3.20 -3.11
C ALA A 463 13.93 2.83 -3.53
N GLY A 464 14.14 1.54 -3.81
CA GLY A 464 15.17 1.11 -4.74
C GLY A 464 14.57 1.02 -6.14
N GLU A 465 15.20 1.70 -7.11
CA GLU A 465 14.94 1.67 -8.56
C GLU A 465 13.76 2.53 -9.11
N GLN A 466 14.09 3.25 -10.20
CA GLN A 466 13.25 4.02 -11.16
C GLN A 466 12.73 5.43 -10.73
N GLY A 467 13.25 6.48 -11.40
CA GLY A 467 12.82 7.89 -11.32
C GLY A 467 12.07 8.36 -12.58
N GLY A 468 11.86 9.65 -12.88
CA GLY A 468 12.09 10.92 -12.15
C GLY A 468 10.85 11.83 -12.34
N VAL A 469 10.85 13.12 -12.71
CA VAL A 469 11.81 14.23 -12.94
C VAL A 469 10.92 15.50 -12.74
N GLY A 470 11.26 16.63 -12.11
CA GLY A 470 12.45 17.46 -12.01
C GLY A 470 12.03 18.87 -11.49
N GLY A 471 12.94 19.62 -10.86
CA GLY A 471 12.65 20.94 -10.26
C GLY A 471 13.76 21.37 -9.32
N ALA A 472 14.52 22.42 -9.66
CA ALA A 472 15.86 22.64 -9.12
C ALA A 472 15.94 23.60 -7.92
N GLY A 473 16.95 23.40 -7.06
CA GLY A 473 17.50 24.42 -6.16
C GLY A 473 17.46 24.08 -4.67
N GLY A 474 18.55 23.52 -4.14
CA GLY A 474 18.78 23.37 -2.69
C GLY A 474 19.42 22.03 -2.33
N GLU A 475 20.60 22.09 -1.72
CA GLU A 475 21.39 20.92 -1.30
C GLU A 475 20.58 19.98 -0.39
N ARG A 476 20.23 18.79 -0.90
CA ARG A 476 19.70 17.68 -0.09
C ARG A 476 20.70 16.53 -0.15
N GLY A 477 21.22 16.15 1.02
CA GLY A 477 22.16 15.03 1.17
C GLY A 477 21.57 13.70 0.66
N GLY A 478 22.44 12.82 0.18
CA GLY A 478 22.06 11.58 -0.50
C GLY A 478 21.32 10.54 0.37
N PRO A 479 20.88 9.42 -0.24
CA PRO A 479 20.03 8.43 0.41
C PRO A 479 20.79 7.54 1.42
N GLY A 480 21.13 8.12 2.57
CA GLY A 480 21.45 7.43 3.82
C GLY A 480 20.31 7.62 4.83
N ALA A 481 20.04 6.62 5.67
CA ALA A 481 18.82 6.58 6.49
C ALA A 481 18.81 7.63 7.63
N ASP A 482 18.02 8.68 7.46
CA ASP A 482 17.77 9.69 8.50
C ASP A 482 16.59 9.28 9.40
N LEU A 483 16.92 8.68 10.53
CA LEU A 483 15.99 8.41 11.64
C LEU A 483 15.88 9.58 12.62
N GLY A 484 16.62 10.67 12.40
CA GLY A 484 16.72 11.81 13.31
C GLY A 484 15.40 12.54 13.55
N GLY A 485 14.43 12.41 12.63
CA GLY A 485 13.07 12.91 12.84
C GLY A 485 12.35 12.28 14.04
N LEU A 486 12.67 11.02 14.39
CA LEU A 486 12.13 10.42 15.61
C LEU A 486 12.76 11.00 16.87
N ALA A 487 14.04 11.40 16.81
CA ALA A 487 14.69 12.10 17.92
C ALA A 487 14.10 13.51 18.12
N GLU A 488 13.75 14.20 17.04
CA GLU A 488 13.03 15.49 17.07
C GLU A 488 11.62 15.33 17.71
N ILE A 489 10.88 14.27 17.34
CA ILE A 489 9.58 13.91 17.94
C ILE A 489 9.71 13.56 19.43
N ALA A 490 10.65 12.66 19.78
CA ALA A 490 10.88 12.22 21.15
C ALA A 490 11.37 13.36 22.05
N ALA A 491 12.19 14.28 21.53
CA ALA A 491 12.61 15.47 22.25
C ALA A 491 11.44 16.43 22.50
N ALA A 492 10.53 16.63 21.54
CA ALA A 492 9.34 17.44 21.76
C ALA A 492 8.41 16.83 22.84
N ALA A 493 8.25 15.50 22.85
CA ALA A 493 7.47 14.80 23.87
C ALA A 493 8.14 14.86 25.26
N LEU A 494 9.47 14.69 25.31
CA LEU A 494 10.30 14.85 26.51
C LEU A 494 10.18 16.25 27.12
N VAL A 495 10.28 17.29 26.28
CA VAL A 495 10.14 18.67 26.73
C VAL A 495 8.71 18.91 27.26
N ARG A 496 7.68 18.40 26.58
CA ARG A 496 6.29 18.50 27.05
C ARG A 496 5.97 17.72 28.32
N SER A 497 6.71 16.65 28.62
CA SER A 497 6.52 15.88 29.87
C SER A 497 7.23 16.50 31.08
N GLY A 498 8.10 17.49 30.86
CA GLY A 498 8.91 18.12 31.90
C GLY A 498 10.01 17.22 32.51
N ARG A 499 10.25 16.02 31.96
CA ARG A 499 11.26 15.08 32.47
C ARG A 499 12.69 15.59 32.18
N ALA A 500 13.54 15.56 33.20
CA ALA A 500 14.92 16.09 33.15
C ALA A 500 15.97 15.11 32.58
N VAL A 501 15.61 14.34 31.55
CA VAL A 501 16.50 13.40 30.82
C VAL A 501 17.14 14.11 29.63
N GLU A 502 18.37 13.76 29.24
CA GLU A 502 19.00 14.26 28.00
C GLU A 502 18.73 13.31 26.81
N LEU A 503 18.39 13.87 25.64
CA LEU A 503 18.31 13.15 24.36
C LEU A 503 19.18 13.84 23.30
N ALA A 504 19.92 13.05 22.52
CA ALA A 504 20.65 13.57 21.36
C ALA A 504 19.72 13.74 20.14
N VAL A 505 19.68 14.95 19.60
CA VAL A 505 18.80 15.36 18.48
C VAL A 505 19.66 15.91 17.34
N PRO A 506 19.36 15.61 16.06
CA PRO A 506 20.10 16.17 14.92
C PRO A 506 19.99 17.69 14.82
N VAL A 507 21.04 18.32 14.31
CA VAL A 507 21.04 19.74 13.91
C VAL A 507 20.86 19.84 12.40
N ARG A 508 19.74 20.43 11.96
CA ARG A 508 19.37 20.60 10.54
C ARG A 508 19.32 22.07 10.16
N GLY A 509 20.14 22.46 9.19
CA GLY A 509 20.23 23.87 8.77
C GLY A 509 20.61 24.81 9.91
N GLY A 510 21.50 24.36 10.81
CA GLY A 510 21.90 25.10 12.01
C GLY A 510 20.86 25.15 13.14
N ALA A 511 19.78 24.36 13.08
CA ALA A 511 18.71 24.37 14.09
C ALA A 511 18.33 22.97 14.58
N VAL A 512 17.92 22.88 15.85
CA VAL A 512 17.20 21.75 16.44
C VAL A 512 15.70 22.01 16.28
N HIS A 513 14.95 21.08 15.69
CA HIS A 513 13.52 21.22 15.47
C HIS A 513 12.75 20.39 16.49
N LEU A 514 11.74 20.98 17.12
CA LEU A 514 10.89 20.37 18.14
C LEU A 514 9.43 20.52 17.68
N PRO A 515 8.84 19.51 17.03
CA PRO A 515 7.46 19.55 16.55
C PRO A 515 6.49 20.05 17.62
N THR A 516 5.52 20.89 17.24
CA THR A 516 4.57 21.61 18.12
C THR A 516 5.15 22.67 19.08
N LEU A 517 6.47 22.79 19.23
CA LEU A 517 7.12 23.73 20.14
C LEU A 517 7.84 24.85 19.37
N GLY A 518 8.66 24.50 18.37
CA GLY A 518 9.41 25.47 17.56
C GLY A 518 10.77 24.93 17.13
N ARG A 519 11.73 25.84 16.92
CA ARG A 519 13.13 25.47 16.64
C ARG A 519 14.12 26.36 17.38
N VAL A 520 15.20 25.75 17.87
CA VAL A 520 16.33 26.45 18.50
C VAL A 520 17.48 26.55 17.51
N LEU A 521 17.95 27.76 17.24
CA LEU A 521 19.14 28.00 16.42
C LEU A 521 20.39 27.75 17.26
N VAL A 522 21.20 26.79 16.84
CA VAL A 522 22.45 26.38 17.51
C VAL A 522 23.69 26.65 16.65
N GLY A 523 23.52 26.70 15.32
CA GLY A 523 24.61 26.82 14.34
C GLY A 523 25.25 25.48 13.98
N GLY A 524 26.12 25.50 12.97
CA GLY A 524 26.87 24.32 12.54
C GLY A 524 26.01 23.12 12.09
N SER A 525 26.52 21.92 12.34
CA SER A 525 25.91 20.63 12.00
C SER A 525 26.19 19.59 13.09
N GLY A 526 25.70 18.35 12.93
CA GLY A 526 25.89 17.26 13.88
C GLY A 526 24.69 17.05 14.78
N GLN A 527 24.93 16.95 16.10
CA GLN A 527 23.90 16.71 17.12
C GLN A 527 23.99 17.73 18.26
N ALA A 528 22.86 17.97 18.91
CA ALA A 528 22.74 18.70 20.16
C ALA A 528 21.97 17.86 21.19
N LEU A 529 22.33 18.00 22.46
CA LEU A 529 21.59 17.42 23.57
C LEU A 529 20.42 18.34 23.93
N VAL A 530 19.23 17.77 24.05
CA VAL A 530 18.01 18.44 24.52
C VAL A 530 17.62 17.85 25.87
N ARG A 531 17.32 18.70 26.85
CA ARG A 531 16.91 18.28 28.19
C ARG A 531 15.63 18.99 28.62
N GLY A 532 14.60 18.24 29.00
CA GLY A 532 13.34 18.79 29.53
C GLY A 532 13.46 19.31 30.97
N GLY A 533 12.42 20.00 31.44
CA GLY A 533 12.29 20.53 32.79
C GLY A 533 10.89 21.12 33.02
N SER A 534 10.54 21.49 34.26
CA SER A 534 9.18 21.98 34.58
C SER A 534 8.89 23.37 34.02
N GLU A 535 9.87 24.27 34.05
CA GLU A 535 9.74 25.68 33.62
C GLU A 535 10.22 25.91 32.17
N GLY A 536 10.80 24.90 31.53
CA GLY A 536 11.45 25.05 30.23
C GLY A 536 12.36 23.87 29.86
N PHE A 537 13.29 24.10 28.95
CA PHE A 537 14.23 23.09 28.46
C PHE A 537 15.60 23.67 28.12
N THR A 538 16.64 22.84 28.08
CA THR A 538 17.98 23.24 27.61
C THR A 538 18.35 22.57 26.29
N VAL A 539 19.17 23.27 25.50
CA VAL A 539 19.76 22.75 24.25
C VAL A 539 21.25 23.07 24.22
N ARG A 540 22.08 22.04 24.03
CA ARG A 540 23.56 22.16 24.07
C ARG A 540 24.20 21.37 22.93
N GLN A 541 24.83 22.07 21.99
CA GLN A 541 25.66 21.44 20.94
C GLN A 541 27.02 21.01 21.51
N CYS A 542 27.63 19.97 20.95
CA CYS A 542 28.95 19.53 21.40
C CYS A 542 30.01 20.65 21.22
N GLY A 543 30.64 21.08 22.32
CA GLY A 543 31.58 22.20 22.34
C GLY A 543 30.95 23.61 22.33
N GLY A 544 29.62 23.71 22.28
CA GLY A 544 28.88 24.97 22.33
C GLY A 544 28.40 25.33 23.74
N ALA A 545 27.97 26.60 23.91
CA ALA A 545 27.29 27.04 25.13
C ALA A 545 25.90 26.41 25.25
N GLU A 546 25.47 26.12 26.48
CA GLU A 546 24.10 25.70 26.77
C GLU A 546 23.14 26.88 26.59
N GLN A 547 22.01 26.62 25.93
CA GLN A 547 20.90 27.55 25.81
C GLN A 547 19.78 27.07 26.72
N VAL A 548 19.25 27.96 27.57
CA VAL A 548 18.08 27.70 28.44
C VAL A 548 16.90 28.44 27.84
N ILE A 549 15.79 27.73 27.61
CA ILE A 549 14.56 28.26 27.02
C ILE A 549 13.41 28.06 27.99
N GLY A 550 12.77 29.14 28.44
CA GLY A 550 11.56 29.09 29.27
C GLY A 550 10.30 28.84 28.44
N PHE A 551 9.27 28.20 29.01
CA PHE A 551 8.00 28.00 28.30
C PHE A 551 7.20 29.29 28.10
N ASP A 552 7.41 30.29 28.96
CA ASP A 552 6.85 31.64 28.90
C ASP A 552 7.68 32.61 28.04
N GLN A 553 8.87 32.19 27.59
CA GLN A 553 9.81 33.05 26.88
C GLN A 553 9.28 33.43 25.48
N CYS A 554 8.98 34.71 25.31
CA CYS A 554 8.81 35.31 23.98
C CYS A 554 10.02 35.00 23.08
N GLY A 555 9.76 34.56 21.85
CA GLY A 555 10.81 34.19 20.90
C GLY A 555 11.80 35.32 20.62
N GLY A 556 13.00 34.95 20.17
CA GLY A 556 14.11 35.88 19.91
C GLY A 556 15.12 35.31 18.92
N GLU A 557 16.33 35.86 18.89
CA GLU A 557 17.36 35.53 17.89
C GLU A 557 17.69 34.03 17.79
N ARG A 558 17.60 33.28 18.89
CA ARG A 558 17.92 31.84 18.94
C ARG A 558 16.75 30.92 19.20
N TRP A 559 15.63 31.42 19.74
CA TRP A 559 14.43 30.62 19.99
C TRP A 559 13.28 31.09 19.11
N LEU A 560 12.83 30.23 18.21
CA LEU A 560 11.75 30.50 17.28
C LEU A 560 10.56 29.57 17.61
N PRO A 561 9.68 29.94 18.56
CA PRO A 561 8.52 29.13 18.93
C PRO A 561 7.49 29.05 17.80
N VAL A 562 6.71 27.97 17.78
CA VAL A 562 5.48 27.86 16.98
C VAL A 562 4.48 28.92 17.46
N ARG A 563 3.95 29.70 16.52
CA ARG A 563 3.02 30.80 16.81
C ARG A 563 1.59 30.25 16.88
N ARG A 564 1.06 30.08 18.09
CA ARG A 564 -0.32 29.62 18.32
C ARG A 564 -1.26 30.82 18.47
N LEU A 565 -2.32 30.83 17.67
CA LEU A 565 -3.40 31.80 17.73
C LEU A 565 -4.62 31.14 18.38
N ALA A 566 -5.42 31.92 19.10
CA ALA A 566 -6.67 31.50 19.70
C ALA A 566 -7.73 32.59 19.48
N PHE A 567 -8.93 32.18 19.09
CA PHE A 567 -10.02 33.08 18.72
C PHE A 567 -11.29 32.79 19.52
N ALA A 568 -12.17 33.79 19.62
CA ALA A 568 -13.51 33.60 20.16
C ALA A 568 -14.26 32.52 19.36
N GLY A 569 -15.17 31.77 20.00
CA GLY A 569 -15.79 30.60 19.37
C GLY A 569 -14.94 29.33 19.38
N GLY A 570 -13.80 29.31 20.09
CA GLY A 570 -13.12 28.09 20.50
C GLY A 570 -12.07 27.52 19.55
N TRP A 571 -11.78 28.17 18.41
CA TRP A 571 -10.72 27.72 17.51
C TRP A 571 -9.34 28.17 18.01
N SER A 572 -8.40 27.23 18.10
CA SER A 572 -6.96 27.51 18.25
C SER A 572 -6.15 26.81 17.17
N VAL A 573 -5.27 27.56 16.53
CA VAL A 573 -4.51 27.13 15.35
C VAL A 573 -3.05 27.54 15.46
N ALA A 574 -2.14 26.66 15.06
CA ALA A 574 -0.73 26.96 14.88
C ALA A 574 -0.49 27.57 13.50
N LEU A 575 0.14 28.74 13.44
CA LEU A 575 0.72 29.28 12.21
C LEU A 575 2.14 28.71 12.09
N GLU A 576 2.27 27.63 11.32
CA GLU A 576 3.48 26.81 11.28
C GLU A 576 4.43 27.26 10.17
N ASP A 577 5.50 27.98 10.57
CA ASP A 577 6.58 28.48 9.73
C ASP A 577 7.99 27.99 10.17
N THR A 578 8.04 27.03 11.10
CA THR A 578 9.28 26.48 11.68
C THR A 578 9.59 25.06 11.22
N ASP A 579 8.59 24.18 11.22
CA ASP A 579 8.73 22.73 11.02
C ASP A 579 9.32 22.39 9.64
N PRO A 580 10.37 21.53 9.54
CA PRO A 580 11.01 21.19 8.28
C PRO A 580 10.15 20.30 7.36
N GLN A 581 9.14 19.62 7.89
CA GLN A 581 8.25 18.70 7.18
C GLN A 581 6.97 19.39 6.65
N ARG A 582 6.83 20.71 6.89
CA ARG A 582 5.71 21.51 6.37
C ARG A 582 5.73 21.72 4.85
N ASP A 583 6.80 21.30 4.17
CA ASP A 583 6.93 21.23 2.69
C ASP A 583 6.01 20.17 2.02
N SER A 584 4.99 19.69 2.73
CA SER A 584 4.10 18.60 2.34
C SER A 584 3.00 19.01 1.34
N HIS A 585 2.80 20.30 1.08
CA HIS A 585 1.63 20.87 0.39
C HIS A 585 1.84 21.13 -1.12
N SER A 586 2.85 20.53 -1.75
CA SER A 586 3.19 20.65 -3.18
C SER A 586 3.52 22.07 -3.70
N TRP A 587 3.40 23.10 -2.87
CA TRP A 587 3.69 24.50 -3.18
C TRP A 587 4.87 25.02 -2.34
N PRO A 588 5.62 26.04 -2.81
CA PRO A 588 6.69 26.65 -2.04
C PRO A 588 6.17 27.26 -0.73
N ILE A 589 6.73 26.77 0.38
CA ILE A 589 6.48 27.27 1.73
C ILE A 589 7.10 28.64 1.93
N GLU A 590 6.50 29.46 2.79
CA GLU A 590 7.15 30.70 3.23
C GLU A 590 8.22 30.42 4.31
N GLN A 591 9.17 31.34 4.43
CA GLN A 591 10.12 31.38 5.53
C GLN A 591 9.46 31.83 6.85
N ARG A 592 10.25 31.90 7.93
CA ARG A 592 9.79 32.42 9.23
C ARG A 592 9.24 33.83 9.03
N LEU A 593 7.96 34.04 9.33
CA LEU A 593 7.30 35.32 9.10
C LEU A 593 7.91 36.42 9.99
N THR A 594 7.98 37.64 9.48
CA THR A 594 8.20 38.84 10.30
C THR A 594 7.03 39.07 11.26
N ASP A 595 7.21 39.92 12.27
CA ASP A 595 6.13 40.21 13.23
C ASP A 595 5.00 41.04 12.61
N GLU A 596 5.30 41.84 11.57
CA GLU A 596 4.28 42.51 10.75
C GLU A 596 3.46 41.50 9.95
N GLU A 597 4.10 40.54 9.28
CA GLU A 597 3.40 39.47 8.57
C GLU A 597 2.57 38.58 9.51
N LEU A 598 3.08 38.30 10.72
CA LEU A 598 2.33 37.59 11.76
C LEU A 598 1.09 38.38 12.20
N ALA A 599 1.21 39.70 12.42
CA ALA A 599 0.08 40.55 12.78
C ALA A 599 -0.98 40.56 11.66
N ASN A 600 -0.55 40.68 10.41
CA ASN A 600 -1.41 40.62 9.22
C ASN A 600 -2.12 39.26 9.08
N TRP A 601 -1.41 38.15 9.28
CA TRP A 601 -2.01 36.81 9.31
C TRP A 601 -3.00 36.65 10.47
N SER A 602 -2.67 37.15 11.66
CA SER A 602 -3.52 37.05 12.85
C SER A 602 -4.81 37.85 12.72
N GLY A 603 -4.75 39.03 12.08
CA GLY A 603 -5.92 39.81 11.72
C GLY A 603 -6.81 39.10 10.70
N ALA A 604 -6.22 38.64 9.59
CA ALA A 604 -6.95 37.95 8.52
C ALA A 604 -7.61 36.65 9.01
N LEU A 605 -6.93 35.85 9.83
CA LEU A 605 -7.48 34.61 10.40
C LEU A 605 -8.61 34.87 11.40
N ARG A 606 -8.53 35.95 12.20
CA ARG A 606 -9.63 36.36 13.10
C ARG A 606 -10.89 36.72 12.31
N GLU A 607 -10.77 37.60 11.33
CA GLU A 607 -11.90 38.03 10.49
C GLU A 607 -12.46 36.83 9.69
N ALA A 608 -11.60 35.99 9.12
CA ALA A 608 -12.02 34.78 8.40
C ALA A 608 -12.77 33.79 9.31
N TRP A 609 -12.38 33.69 10.58
CA TRP A 609 -13.06 32.84 11.56
C TRP A 609 -14.43 33.40 11.97
N GLU A 610 -14.54 34.72 12.21
CA GLU A 610 -15.81 35.41 12.48
C GLU A 610 -16.78 35.25 11.30
N LEU A 611 -16.28 35.35 10.07
CA LEU A 611 -17.03 35.06 8.84
C LEU A 611 -17.45 33.58 8.77
N THR A 612 -16.59 32.64 9.15
CA THR A 612 -16.88 31.19 9.14
C THR A 612 -17.99 30.84 10.14
N LEU A 613 -17.94 31.41 11.36
CA LEU A 613 -18.98 31.23 12.38
C LEU A 613 -20.35 31.74 11.92
N ARG A 614 -20.39 32.85 11.15
CA ARG A 614 -21.63 33.46 10.66
C ARG A 614 -22.17 32.81 9.39
N ASP A 615 -21.31 32.62 8.39
CA ASP A 615 -21.68 32.25 7.02
C ASP A 615 -21.60 30.72 6.77
N LEU A 616 -20.89 29.97 7.62
CA LEU A 616 -20.65 28.52 7.50
C LEU A 616 -20.71 27.77 8.86
N PRO A 617 -21.75 27.98 9.71
CA PRO A 617 -21.79 27.45 11.08
C PRO A 617 -21.71 25.91 11.17
N GLN A 618 -22.18 25.20 10.15
CA GLN A 618 -22.15 23.73 10.08
C GLN A 618 -20.73 23.15 9.84
N TYR A 619 -19.79 23.97 9.37
CA TYR A 619 -18.38 23.62 9.21
C TYR A 619 -17.53 24.12 10.37
N ALA A 620 -17.91 25.24 10.99
CA ALA A 620 -17.15 25.88 12.06
C ALA A 620 -16.82 24.91 13.21
N ALA A 621 -17.80 24.17 13.73
CA ALA A 621 -17.56 23.21 14.83
C ALA A 621 -16.52 22.13 14.48
N GLY A 622 -16.51 21.65 13.23
CA GLY A 622 -15.52 20.70 12.74
C GLY A 622 -14.15 21.32 12.52
N ILE A 623 -14.09 22.53 11.95
CA ILE A 623 -12.84 23.29 11.74
C ILE A 623 -12.17 23.59 13.09
N ALA A 624 -12.94 24.04 14.09
CA ALA A 624 -12.42 24.40 15.41
C ALA A 624 -11.65 23.26 16.10
N VAL A 625 -12.09 22.01 15.88
CA VAL A 625 -11.48 20.80 16.46
C VAL A 625 -10.41 20.19 15.55
N GLY A 626 -10.67 20.10 14.24
CA GLY A 626 -9.83 19.36 13.32
C GLY A 626 -8.72 20.18 12.64
N LEU A 627 -8.87 21.50 12.50
CA LEU A 627 -7.88 22.34 11.83
C LEU A 627 -6.89 22.93 12.84
N SER A 628 -5.90 22.14 13.22
CA SER A 628 -4.88 22.51 14.21
C SER A 628 -3.76 23.40 13.65
N THR A 629 -3.53 23.39 12.33
CA THR A 629 -2.36 24.01 11.70
C THR A 629 -2.69 24.70 10.37
N VAL A 630 -2.19 25.92 10.20
CA VAL A 630 -2.11 26.63 8.91
C VAL A 630 -0.64 26.87 8.59
N THR A 631 -0.20 26.47 7.40
CA THR A 631 1.16 26.73 6.92
C THR A 631 1.14 27.84 5.85
N PRO A 632 1.84 28.96 6.08
CA PRO A 632 1.99 30.01 5.08
C PRO A 632 2.71 29.49 3.83
N LEU A 633 2.08 29.68 2.67
CA LEU A 633 2.67 29.41 1.35
C LEU A 633 3.01 30.72 0.63
N ARG A 634 3.94 30.64 -0.33
CA ARG A 634 4.27 31.74 -1.24
C ARG A 634 3.12 32.02 -2.20
N GLN A 635 2.98 33.28 -2.60
CA GLN A 635 2.00 33.71 -3.60
C GLN A 635 2.25 33.02 -4.94
N GLY A 636 1.16 32.65 -5.62
CA GLY A 636 1.22 32.06 -6.96
C GLY A 636 1.62 33.08 -8.03
N PRO A 637 2.21 32.64 -9.16
CA PRO A 637 2.47 33.51 -10.30
C PRO A 637 1.21 34.27 -10.74
N GLY A 638 1.35 35.57 -11.03
CA GLY A 638 0.25 36.41 -11.51
C GLY A 638 -0.83 36.74 -10.46
N GLY A 639 -0.54 36.59 -9.16
CA GLY A 639 -1.52 36.87 -8.09
C GLY A 639 -2.61 35.80 -7.93
N ARG A 640 -2.37 34.61 -8.49
CA ARG A 640 -3.26 33.44 -8.34
C ARG A 640 -3.34 33.02 -6.87
N GLN A 641 -4.56 32.76 -6.39
CA GLN A 641 -4.80 32.20 -5.06
C GLN A 641 -4.19 30.80 -4.99
N VAL A 642 -3.42 30.55 -3.93
CA VAL A 642 -2.76 29.26 -3.67
C VAL A 642 -3.24 28.72 -2.33
N SER A 643 -3.83 27.53 -2.37
CA SER A 643 -4.21 26.74 -1.22
C SER A 643 -4.00 25.26 -1.55
N ALA A 644 -3.75 24.44 -0.53
CA ALA A 644 -3.58 23.01 -0.68
C ALA A 644 -3.78 22.27 0.66
N ALA A 645 -4.28 21.04 0.56
CA ALA A 645 -4.28 20.05 1.62
C ALA A 645 -3.33 18.90 1.26
N ALA A 646 -2.56 18.41 2.24
CA ALA A 646 -1.68 17.26 2.06
C ALA A 646 -2.33 15.99 2.61
N ARG A 647 -2.51 14.96 1.77
CA ARG A 647 -3.22 13.70 2.10
C ARG A 647 -2.69 12.98 3.35
N GLN A 648 -1.41 13.18 3.67
CA GLN A 648 -0.69 12.61 4.82
C GLN A 648 -0.60 13.53 6.06
N ALA A 649 -1.11 14.76 6.02
CA ALA A 649 -1.01 15.74 7.10
C ALA A 649 -2.41 16.17 7.58
N PHE A 650 -3.12 15.23 8.22
CA PHE A 650 -4.44 15.53 8.78
C PHE A 650 -4.35 16.68 9.80
N GLY A 651 -5.23 17.67 9.65
CA GLY A 651 -5.26 18.88 10.48
C GLY A 651 -4.35 20.02 10.04
N ALA A 652 -3.66 19.90 8.90
CA ALA A 652 -2.91 20.99 8.27
C ALA A 652 -3.47 21.41 6.91
N VAL A 653 -3.55 22.73 6.69
CA VAL A 653 -3.77 23.33 5.36
C VAL A 653 -2.64 24.29 5.02
N GLY A 654 -2.16 24.25 3.78
CA GLY A 654 -1.23 25.24 3.24
C GLY A 654 -2.02 26.35 2.54
N VAL A 655 -1.77 27.61 2.87
CA VAL A 655 -2.46 28.76 2.24
C VAL A 655 -1.48 29.91 2.00
N ALA A 656 -1.49 30.48 0.80
CA ALA A 656 -0.91 31.80 0.55
C ALA A 656 -1.95 32.86 0.90
N ARG A 657 -1.58 33.82 1.76
CA ARG A 657 -2.54 34.78 2.33
C ARG A 657 -3.30 35.53 1.22
N PRO A 658 -4.63 35.38 1.09
CA PRO A 658 -5.38 36.09 0.07
C PRO A 658 -5.55 37.57 0.44
N ALA A 659 -6.03 38.37 -0.51
CA ALA A 659 -6.23 39.81 -0.34
C ALA A 659 -7.35 40.17 0.66
N THR A 660 -8.31 39.27 0.91
CA THR A 660 -9.47 39.54 1.78
C THR A 660 -9.83 38.34 2.66
N ALA A 661 -10.35 38.60 3.86
CA ALA A 661 -10.75 37.55 4.81
C ALA A 661 -11.92 36.65 4.34
N PRO A 662 -12.93 37.11 3.56
CA PRO A 662 -13.93 36.22 2.99
C PRO A 662 -13.33 35.14 2.08
N ILE A 663 -12.28 35.47 1.32
CA ILE A 663 -11.56 34.48 0.50
C ILE A 663 -10.80 33.53 1.42
N LEU A 664 -10.15 34.01 2.49
CA LEU A 664 -9.47 33.14 3.45
C LEU A 664 -10.45 32.16 4.12
N ALA A 665 -11.64 32.62 4.54
CA ALA A 665 -12.68 31.76 5.11
C ALA A 665 -13.11 30.65 4.14
N LEU A 666 -13.34 31.01 2.86
CA LEU A 666 -13.66 30.07 1.79
C LEU A 666 -12.55 29.04 1.56
N LEU A 667 -11.29 29.47 1.48
CA LEU A 667 -10.14 28.57 1.28
C LEU A 667 -9.93 27.63 2.47
N LEU A 668 -10.05 28.13 3.71
CA LEU A 668 -9.94 27.30 4.91
C LEU A 668 -11.04 26.22 4.95
N ALA A 669 -12.29 26.59 4.65
CA ALA A 669 -13.39 25.64 4.57
C ALA A 669 -13.18 24.61 3.42
N HIS A 670 -12.73 25.06 2.25
CA HIS A 670 -12.45 24.20 1.10
C HIS A 670 -11.32 23.19 1.37
N GLU A 671 -10.15 23.63 1.82
CA GLU A 671 -9.02 22.73 2.07
C GLU A 671 -9.30 21.80 3.26
N PHE A 672 -10.04 22.25 4.28
CA PHE A 672 -10.42 21.37 5.38
C PHE A 672 -11.37 20.24 4.94
N GLN A 673 -12.18 20.43 3.90
CA GLN A 673 -12.96 19.34 3.30
C GLN A 673 -12.05 18.25 2.69
N HIS A 674 -10.96 18.64 2.00
CA HIS A 674 -9.96 17.70 1.50
C HIS A 674 -9.25 16.95 2.63
N VAL A 675 -8.85 17.65 3.69
CA VAL A 675 -8.27 17.06 4.91
C VAL A 675 -9.22 16.01 5.52
N LYS A 676 -10.51 16.36 5.67
CA LYS A 676 -11.52 15.53 6.31
C LYS A 676 -11.89 14.31 5.48
N LEU A 677 -12.16 14.46 4.18
CA LEU A 677 -12.42 13.32 3.29
C LEU A 677 -11.18 12.45 3.11
N GLY A 678 -9.98 13.03 3.06
CA GLY A 678 -8.72 12.29 3.09
C GLY A 678 -8.65 11.35 4.31
N ALA A 679 -8.99 11.84 5.50
CA ALA A 679 -9.03 11.02 6.70
C ALA A 679 -10.15 9.96 6.69
N VAL A 680 -11.30 10.20 6.05
CA VAL A 680 -12.30 9.14 5.82
C VAL A 680 -11.74 8.05 4.92
N LEU A 681 -11.05 8.41 3.83
CA LEU A 681 -10.45 7.48 2.87
C LEU A 681 -9.22 6.70 3.41
N ASP A 682 -8.71 7.06 4.59
CA ASP A 682 -7.73 6.23 5.32
C ASP A 682 -8.38 5.01 5.98
N PHE A 683 -9.67 5.08 6.32
CA PHE A 683 -10.38 4.02 7.07
C PHE A 683 -11.53 3.37 6.28
N HIS A 684 -12.03 4.01 5.23
CA HIS A 684 -13.21 3.59 4.48
C HIS A 684 -13.01 3.68 2.96
N ASP A 685 -13.34 2.60 2.26
CA ASP A 685 -13.40 2.58 0.81
C ASP A 685 -14.75 3.13 0.32
N LEU A 686 -14.71 4.33 -0.25
CA LEU A 686 -15.88 4.96 -0.89
C LEU A 686 -16.01 4.61 -2.38
N TYR A 687 -14.98 4.02 -2.98
CA TYR A 687 -14.98 3.61 -4.38
C TYR A 687 -14.03 2.41 -4.58
N ASP A 688 -14.16 1.71 -5.70
CA ASP A 688 -13.25 0.64 -6.07
C ASP A 688 -11.86 1.20 -6.44
N ARG A 689 -10.86 0.93 -5.59
CA ARG A 689 -9.46 1.36 -5.80
C ARG A 689 -8.83 0.72 -7.05
N ALA A 690 -9.40 -0.35 -7.59
CA ALA A 690 -8.96 -0.93 -8.86
C ALA A 690 -9.38 -0.10 -10.09
N ASP A 691 -10.37 0.80 -9.96
CA ASP A 691 -10.81 1.62 -11.09
C ASP A 691 -9.82 2.73 -11.42
N GLN A 692 -9.06 2.53 -12.50
CA GLN A 692 -8.09 3.49 -13.04
C GLN A 692 -8.69 4.38 -14.15
N ARG A 693 -10.00 4.32 -14.40
CA ARG A 693 -10.66 5.22 -15.37
C ARG A 693 -10.56 6.67 -14.91
N ARG A 694 -10.57 7.58 -15.89
CA ARG A 694 -10.60 9.01 -15.64
C ARG A 694 -11.96 9.59 -16.02
N PHE A 695 -12.44 10.48 -15.16
CA PHE A 695 -13.76 11.10 -15.23
C PHE A 695 -13.61 12.62 -15.43
N HIS A 696 -14.57 13.21 -16.13
CA HIS A 696 -14.65 14.65 -16.32
C HIS A 696 -14.99 15.35 -14.99
N ALA A 697 -14.29 16.44 -14.68
CA ALA A 697 -14.55 17.28 -13.52
C ALA A 697 -15.09 18.64 -14.00
N PRO A 698 -16.34 19.03 -13.70
CA PRO A 698 -16.98 20.21 -14.29
C PRO A 698 -16.21 21.54 -14.18
N TRP A 699 -15.34 21.68 -13.18
CA TRP A 699 -14.52 22.87 -12.93
C TRP A 699 -13.15 22.87 -13.63
N ARG A 700 -12.79 21.87 -14.46
CA ARG A 700 -11.43 21.73 -15.00
C ARG A 700 -11.35 20.83 -16.25
N GLU A 701 -10.48 21.19 -17.21
CA GLU A 701 -10.36 20.46 -18.48
C GLU A 701 -9.78 19.03 -18.37
N ASP A 702 -8.77 18.79 -17.51
CA ASP A 702 -8.11 17.49 -17.47
C ASP A 702 -8.90 16.42 -16.68
N PRO A 703 -9.15 15.23 -17.24
CA PRO A 703 -9.86 14.15 -16.55
C PRO A 703 -9.12 13.62 -15.30
N ARG A 704 -9.85 13.45 -14.20
CA ARG A 704 -9.37 12.98 -12.88
C ARG A 704 -9.59 11.48 -12.68
N PRO A 705 -8.71 10.75 -11.97
CA PRO A 705 -9.08 9.47 -11.35
C PRO A 705 -10.25 9.67 -10.39
N LEU A 706 -10.99 8.60 -10.07
CA LEU A 706 -12.24 8.68 -9.31
C LEU A 706 -12.08 9.34 -7.92
N GLU A 707 -10.99 9.07 -7.19
CA GLU A 707 -10.65 9.78 -5.93
C GLU A 707 -10.53 11.29 -6.15
N GLY A 708 -9.87 11.71 -7.24
CA GLY A 708 -9.64 13.11 -7.55
C GLY A 708 -10.90 13.88 -7.95
N LEU A 709 -11.93 13.18 -8.46
CA LEU A 709 -13.27 13.73 -8.68
C LEU A 709 -14.06 13.78 -7.36
N LEU A 710 -14.02 12.71 -6.56
CA LEU A 710 -14.69 12.63 -5.26
C LEU A 710 -14.19 13.72 -4.30
N GLN A 711 -12.87 13.87 -4.19
CA GLN A 711 -12.20 14.91 -3.42
C GLN A 711 -12.66 16.32 -3.81
N GLY A 712 -12.61 16.65 -5.11
CA GLY A 712 -13.05 17.95 -5.58
C GLY A 712 -14.55 18.19 -5.36
N THR A 713 -15.39 17.19 -5.61
CA THR A 713 -16.85 17.31 -5.41
C THR A 713 -17.18 17.63 -3.95
N TYR A 714 -16.53 16.93 -3.02
CA TYR A 714 -16.72 17.09 -1.58
C TYR A 714 -16.26 18.47 -1.06
N ALA A 715 -15.16 18.99 -1.60
CA ALA A 715 -14.68 20.33 -1.26
C ALA A 715 -15.58 21.45 -1.80
N HIS A 716 -16.17 21.28 -2.99
CA HIS A 716 -17.10 22.25 -3.57
C HIS A 716 -18.47 22.33 -2.87
N LEU A 717 -18.78 21.44 -1.92
CA LEU A 717 -19.93 21.58 -1.02
C LEU A 717 -19.83 22.88 -0.20
N ALA A 718 -18.67 23.10 0.45
CA ALA A 718 -18.42 24.29 1.25
C ALA A 718 -18.40 25.56 0.38
N VAL A 719 -17.92 25.46 -0.86
CA VAL A 719 -17.92 26.57 -1.84
C VAL A 719 -19.35 26.94 -2.25
N THR A 720 -20.18 25.94 -2.54
CA THR A 720 -21.60 26.13 -2.90
C THR A 720 -22.37 26.76 -1.74
N GLU A 721 -22.19 26.24 -0.52
CA GLU A 721 -22.85 26.75 0.69
C GLU A 721 -22.40 28.19 1.02
N PHE A 722 -21.10 28.50 0.91
CA PHE A 722 -20.57 29.86 1.11
C PHE A 722 -21.17 30.88 0.16
N TRP A 723 -21.27 30.58 -1.14
CA TRP A 723 -21.93 31.50 -2.07
C TRP A 723 -23.44 31.54 -1.86
N GLY A 724 -24.04 30.44 -1.42
CA GLY A 724 -25.44 30.34 -1.00
C GLY A 724 -25.80 31.31 0.12
N THR A 725 -25.03 31.29 1.22
CA THR A 725 -25.26 32.17 2.38
C THR A 725 -24.98 33.63 2.06
N ARG A 726 -24.02 33.94 1.17
CA ARG A 726 -23.82 35.32 0.66
C ARG A 726 -24.97 35.80 -0.22
N VAL A 727 -25.54 34.95 -1.08
CA VAL A 727 -26.74 35.32 -1.87
C VAL A 727 -27.94 35.58 -0.95
N ALA A 728 -28.09 34.80 0.13
CA ALA A 728 -29.09 35.07 1.17
C ALA A 728 -28.84 36.42 1.89
N ALA A 729 -27.59 36.71 2.28
CA ALA A 729 -27.21 37.97 2.93
C ALA A 729 -27.41 39.21 2.02
N TYR A 730 -27.36 39.05 0.70
CA TYR A 730 -27.64 40.11 -0.29
C TYR A 730 -29.08 40.09 -0.84
N GLN A 731 -30.04 39.44 -0.18
CA GLN A 731 -31.46 39.53 -0.56
C GLN A 731 -31.97 40.97 -0.39
N GLY A 732 -32.67 41.48 -1.40
CA GLY A 732 -33.12 42.88 -1.45
C GLY A 732 -32.01 43.91 -1.74
N VAL A 733 -30.74 43.50 -1.79
CA VAL A 733 -29.59 44.37 -2.04
C VAL A 733 -29.12 44.24 -3.50
N GLY A 734 -28.88 45.38 -4.15
CA GLY A 734 -28.33 45.48 -5.50
C GLY A 734 -26.82 45.76 -5.50
N GLY A 735 -26.22 45.78 -6.70
CA GLY A 735 -24.82 46.14 -6.91
C GLY A 735 -23.89 44.94 -7.16
N GLU A 736 -22.66 45.26 -7.55
CA GLU A 736 -21.67 44.31 -8.10
C GLU A 736 -21.41 43.10 -7.19
N ALA A 737 -21.25 43.30 -5.88
CA ALA A 737 -21.02 42.21 -4.93
C ALA A 737 -22.19 41.21 -4.86
N ALA A 738 -23.43 41.69 -4.97
CA ALA A 738 -24.62 40.86 -4.98
C ALA A 738 -24.77 40.09 -6.30
N GLU A 739 -24.45 40.72 -7.43
CA GLU A 739 -24.43 40.07 -8.74
C GLU A 739 -23.31 39.03 -8.87
N HIS A 740 -22.13 39.33 -8.32
CA HIS A 740 -21.01 38.39 -8.25
C HIS A 740 -21.37 37.16 -7.42
N ALA A 741 -21.95 37.34 -6.22
CA ALA A 741 -22.39 36.23 -5.39
C ALA A 741 -23.45 35.34 -6.09
N ARG A 742 -24.43 35.95 -6.77
CA ARG A 742 -25.43 35.20 -7.57
C ARG A 742 -24.78 34.42 -8.72
N GLY A 743 -23.82 35.02 -9.42
CA GLY A 743 -23.07 34.35 -10.48
C GLY A 743 -22.22 33.17 -9.99
N GLN A 744 -21.52 33.35 -8.85
CA GLN A 744 -20.72 32.29 -8.24
C GLN A 744 -21.59 31.14 -7.70
N LEU A 745 -22.71 31.44 -7.04
CA LEU A 745 -23.66 30.40 -6.60
C LEU A 745 -24.20 29.59 -7.79
N ALA A 746 -24.62 30.27 -8.86
CA ALA A 746 -25.14 29.64 -10.08
C ALA A 746 -24.12 28.66 -10.69
N LEU A 747 -22.85 29.07 -10.76
CA LEU A 747 -21.74 28.26 -11.28
C LEU A 747 -21.44 27.05 -10.36
N TRP A 748 -21.17 27.29 -9.08
CA TRP A 748 -20.66 26.26 -8.17
C TRP A 748 -21.68 25.20 -7.81
N ARG A 749 -22.97 25.55 -7.67
CA ARG A 749 -24.02 24.55 -7.47
C ARG A 749 -24.15 23.62 -8.68
N GLY A 750 -24.06 24.16 -9.90
CA GLY A 750 -24.13 23.40 -11.15
C GLY A 750 -22.90 22.52 -11.40
N HIS A 751 -21.70 23.03 -11.05
CA HIS A 751 -20.48 22.22 -11.04
C HIS A 751 -20.59 21.03 -10.07
N THR A 752 -21.02 21.30 -8.83
CA THR A 752 -21.05 20.27 -7.78
C THR A 752 -22.10 19.20 -8.08
N ASP A 753 -23.31 19.59 -8.50
CA ASP A 753 -24.40 18.67 -8.83
C ASP A 753 -24.03 17.70 -9.98
N ARG A 754 -23.49 18.22 -11.09
CA ARG A 754 -23.02 17.39 -12.22
C ARG A 754 -21.85 16.48 -11.88
N ALA A 755 -21.00 16.89 -10.95
CA ALA A 755 -19.92 16.04 -10.46
C ALA A 755 -20.46 14.89 -9.61
N ILE A 756 -21.50 15.14 -8.79
CA ILE A 756 -22.22 14.08 -8.07
C ILE A 756 -22.92 13.12 -9.07
N ASP A 757 -23.55 13.62 -10.14
CA ASP A 757 -24.08 12.76 -11.21
C ASP A 757 -22.98 11.89 -11.85
N THR A 758 -21.81 12.47 -12.11
CA THR A 758 -20.66 11.74 -12.69
C THR A 758 -20.14 10.66 -11.73
N LEU A 759 -20.12 10.93 -10.41
CA LEU A 759 -19.76 9.95 -9.38
C LEU A 759 -20.79 8.82 -9.31
N CYS A 760 -22.08 9.13 -9.21
CA CYS A 760 -23.16 8.14 -9.20
C CYS A 760 -23.17 7.29 -10.48
N GLY A 761 -22.97 7.92 -11.64
CA GLY A 761 -22.91 7.25 -12.94
C GLY A 761 -21.62 6.47 -13.22
N SER A 762 -20.62 6.52 -12.32
CA SER A 762 -19.34 5.81 -12.52
C SER A 762 -19.49 4.29 -12.52
N GLY A 763 -20.46 3.75 -11.76
CA GLY A 763 -20.59 2.31 -11.48
C GLY A 763 -19.49 1.73 -10.58
N SER A 764 -18.68 2.59 -9.93
CA SER A 764 -17.51 2.19 -9.12
C SER A 764 -17.53 2.71 -7.69
N LEU A 765 -18.64 3.30 -7.23
CA LEU A 765 -18.83 3.61 -5.82
C LEU A 765 -19.10 2.33 -5.02
N THR A 766 -18.64 2.27 -3.78
CA THR A 766 -19.09 1.24 -2.83
C THR A 766 -20.47 1.63 -2.27
N ALA A 767 -21.17 0.73 -1.58
CA ALA A 767 -22.43 1.08 -0.91
C ALA A 767 -22.29 2.27 0.07
N LEU A 768 -21.12 2.43 0.71
CA LEU A 768 -20.82 3.62 1.52
C LEU A 768 -20.52 4.85 0.65
N GLY A 769 -19.87 4.66 -0.49
CA GLY A 769 -19.68 5.70 -1.51
C GLY A 769 -20.97 6.25 -2.09
N GLU A 770 -21.94 5.39 -2.43
CA GLU A 770 -23.27 5.76 -2.91
C GLU A 770 -24.01 6.58 -1.85
N ARG A 771 -23.94 6.17 -0.58
CA ARG A 771 -24.47 6.94 0.55
C ARG A 771 -23.75 8.27 0.75
N PHE A 772 -22.44 8.34 0.56
CA PHE A 772 -21.69 9.60 0.54
C PHE A 772 -22.20 10.50 -0.59
N ALA A 773 -22.32 10.01 -1.83
CA ALA A 773 -22.84 10.78 -2.96
C ALA A 773 -24.29 11.26 -2.73
N ALA A 774 -25.15 10.44 -2.12
CA ALA A 774 -26.50 10.83 -1.70
C ALA A 774 -26.48 11.93 -0.61
N GLY A 775 -25.57 11.84 0.36
CA GLY A 775 -25.35 12.89 1.38
C GLY A 775 -24.91 14.21 0.74
N MET A 776 -23.93 14.17 -0.17
CA MET A 776 -23.48 15.34 -0.92
C MET A 776 -24.63 15.98 -1.72
N ARG A 777 -25.46 15.15 -2.37
CA ARG A 777 -26.65 15.60 -3.10
C ARG A 777 -27.67 16.28 -2.18
N ALA A 778 -27.90 15.73 -0.99
CA ALA A 778 -28.80 16.32 0.00
C ALA A 778 -28.34 17.71 0.47
N THR A 779 -27.03 17.95 0.55
CA THR A 779 -26.45 19.27 0.89
C THR A 779 -26.55 20.28 -0.27
N VAL A 780 -26.39 19.83 -1.53
CA VAL A 780 -26.47 20.72 -2.71
C VAL A 780 -27.91 21.06 -3.10
N ALA A 781 -28.86 20.13 -2.92
CA ALA A 781 -30.23 20.27 -3.42
C ALA A 781 -30.98 21.56 -2.98
N PRO A 782 -30.88 22.05 -1.72
CA PRO A 782 -31.49 23.33 -1.34
C PRO A 782 -30.94 24.51 -2.14
N TRP A 783 -29.66 24.50 -2.49
CA TRP A 783 -28.99 25.59 -3.22
C TRP A 783 -29.37 25.64 -4.71
N LEU A 784 -29.79 24.51 -5.29
CA LEU A 784 -30.31 24.43 -6.66
C LEU A 784 -31.61 25.24 -6.84
N SER A 785 -32.43 25.37 -5.79
CA SER A 785 -33.71 26.10 -5.85
C SER A 785 -33.59 27.60 -5.60
N VAL A 786 -32.44 28.10 -5.13
CA VAL A 786 -32.23 29.52 -4.80
C VAL A 786 -32.28 30.40 -6.06
N PRO A 787 -33.15 31.42 -6.14
CA PRO A 787 -33.20 32.32 -7.29
C PRO A 787 -31.95 33.20 -7.42
N VAL A 788 -31.19 33.02 -8.51
CA VAL A 788 -30.00 33.83 -8.83
C VAL A 788 -30.23 34.83 -9.98
N GLY A 789 -31.37 34.71 -10.68
CA GLY A 789 -31.76 35.57 -11.80
C GLY A 789 -31.22 35.11 -13.16
N ALA A 790 -32.01 35.32 -14.22
CA ALA A 790 -31.76 34.74 -15.55
C ALA A 790 -30.36 35.05 -16.13
N ALA A 791 -29.79 36.23 -15.87
CA ALA A 791 -28.45 36.59 -16.32
C ALA A 791 -27.33 35.82 -15.59
N ALA A 792 -27.54 35.41 -14.34
CA ALA A 792 -26.62 34.52 -13.63
C ALA A 792 -26.74 33.08 -14.15
N GLU A 793 -27.97 32.57 -14.32
CA GLU A 793 -28.23 31.24 -14.89
C GLU A 793 -27.63 31.09 -16.29
N ALA A 794 -27.83 32.09 -17.18
CA ALA A 794 -27.32 32.05 -18.55
C ALA A 794 -25.78 32.06 -18.61
N ARG A 795 -25.12 32.87 -17.75
CA ARG A 795 -23.65 32.90 -17.65
C ARG A 795 -23.10 31.58 -17.10
N ALA A 796 -23.74 31.02 -16.08
CA ALA A 796 -23.39 29.71 -15.55
C ALA A 796 -23.58 28.62 -16.61
N ALA A 797 -24.72 28.58 -17.29
CA ALA A 797 -25.03 27.60 -18.34
C ALA A 797 -24.02 27.66 -19.51
N ALA A 798 -23.56 28.85 -19.91
CA ALA A 798 -22.52 29.02 -20.91
C ALA A 798 -21.15 28.49 -20.44
N ALA A 799 -20.70 28.89 -19.24
CA ALA A 799 -19.46 28.39 -18.64
C ALA A 799 -19.48 26.86 -18.39
N LEU A 800 -20.69 26.31 -18.19
CA LEU A 800 -20.98 24.89 -18.03
C LEU A 800 -21.13 24.12 -19.36
N ALA A 801 -21.05 24.81 -20.51
CA ALA A 801 -21.21 24.22 -21.85
C ALA A 801 -19.96 24.40 -22.73
N GLU A 802 -19.14 25.43 -22.48
CA GLU A 802 -17.81 25.57 -23.08
C GLU A 802 -16.79 24.63 -22.41
N PRO A 803 -15.80 24.09 -23.15
CA PRO A 803 -14.60 23.52 -22.53
C PRO A 803 -13.89 24.61 -21.71
N VAL A 804 -13.65 24.33 -20.43
CA VAL A 804 -13.34 25.33 -19.40
C VAL A 804 -11.96 25.97 -19.61
N ARG A 805 -11.92 27.12 -20.30
CA ARG A 805 -10.73 27.99 -20.27
C ARG A 805 -10.35 28.29 -18.81
N PRO A 806 -9.06 28.23 -18.43
CA PRO A 806 -8.65 28.12 -17.04
C PRO A 806 -8.97 29.38 -16.21
N VAL A 807 -10.12 29.36 -15.53
CA VAL A 807 -10.42 30.28 -14.42
C VAL A 807 -9.80 29.69 -13.15
N ALA A 808 -8.67 30.26 -12.75
CA ALA A 808 -7.74 29.61 -11.84
C ALA A 808 -8.08 29.77 -10.34
N VAL A 809 -9.12 29.08 -9.88
CA VAL A 809 -9.43 28.87 -8.45
C VAL A 809 -9.38 27.38 -8.12
N VAL A 810 -8.47 27.04 -7.21
CA VAL A 810 -8.15 25.71 -6.64
C VAL A 810 -7.82 24.58 -7.65
N SER A 811 -6.61 24.01 -7.48
CA SER A 811 -6.24 22.73 -8.05
C SER A 811 -5.28 22.00 -7.09
N SER A 812 -5.84 21.06 -6.33
CA SER A 812 -5.16 20.11 -5.43
C SER A 812 -4.85 18.78 -6.12
#